data_AF-A0A820B5V6-F1
#
_entry.id   AF-A0A820B5V6-F1
#
_cell.length_a   1.000
_cell.length_b   1.000
_cell.length_c   1.000
_cell.angle_alpha   90.00
_cell.angle_beta   90.00
_cell.angle_gamma   90.00
#
_symmetry.space_group_name_H-M   'P 1'
#
loop_
_entity.id
_entity.type
_entity.pdbx_description
1 polymer ?
#
loop_
_entity_poly.entity_id
_entity_poly.type
_entity_poly.pdbx_seq_one_letter_code
_entity_poly.pdbx_strand_id
1 'polypeptide(L)'
;MPPKKKEDAKPKPLIGRVGTNLKMGIVGLPNAGKSTFFNILTKSSVPAENFPFCTINPNESRVPVPDARFDFLCHHYEPLSKQPAFLNVVDIAGLVKGASEGQGLGNAFLSHIKACDGIFHMVRIFDEVDIAHVEGNIDPIRDIEIIHDELRLKDLELTKKIADDLEKKAVRGNEKALKFDYETIQKVLHMLSEEKGSVRFGDWNEREIEVLNKHLFNTSKPMVYLLNMAEEDYIKKKNKWLGKVKQWIDEHDPGATVIPFSANYEYRLVDLPDEEREKVIKETGATSALEKIILAGYRALQLCYFFTCGKDEVKAWTIQVATKAPHAAGRIHTDFEKGFIMAEVMKYEDFKEFGNENAVKAEGKYRQQGKNYTVEDGDIIYFKVNAGAGLNMSWNSQGFLDSPAYNQQYGGPTAYELHQNQQQQQQQQQQQHYAPPQPHLPYPSGNFMPSQYNINPQGNSAQFYRPDDFLPPPVNPVNNDADEIPLLEELGINFDHIYKKTRSVLNPFATPDTSIMGDVDLAGPLVFCLAFACSLLLMGKIHFGYVYGIVTLGTVGMYGLLNMMTSPDKPCSGIFVTSVLGYCLLPMVILSFSSFLFQLNGLIGLVVASIFIIWCSLSASKLFATSLAMIGQQILVAYPCALFYGVFALLTIF
;
A
#
# COMPACT_ATOMS: atom_id res chain seq x y z
N MET A 1 -28.46 -39.00 -39.12
CA MET A 1 -27.89 -38.62 -37.82
C MET A 1 -27.84 -37.10 -37.77
N PRO A 2 -28.44 -36.43 -36.78
CA PRO A 2 -28.25 -35.00 -36.63
C PRO A 2 -26.76 -34.73 -36.37
N PRO A 3 -26.18 -33.66 -36.94
CA PRO A 3 -24.77 -33.37 -36.78
C PRO A 3 -24.45 -33.21 -35.30
N LYS A 4 -23.41 -33.91 -34.82
CA LYS A 4 -22.87 -33.72 -33.47
C LYS A 4 -22.65 -32.22 -33.28
N LYS A 5 -23.39 -31.62 -32.33
CA LYS A 5 -23.05 -30.30 -31.78
C LYS A 5 -21.56 -30.35 -31.48
N LYS A 6 -20.77 -29.43 -32.06
CA LYS A 6 -19.44 -29.14 -31.51
C LYS A 6 -19.69 -28.86 -30.03
N GLU A 7 -19.21 -29.72 -29.15
CA GLU A 7 -19.16 -29.39 -27.73
C GLU A 7 -18.33 -28.12 -27.66
N ASP A 8 -18.97 -27.00 -27.31
CA ASP A 8 -18.27 -25.76 -27.06
C ASP A 8 -17.20 -26.07 -26.00
N ALA A 9 -15.93 -25.98 -26.41
CA ALA A 9 -14.81 -26.27 -25.53
C ALA A 9 -14.99 -25.41 -24.27
N LYS A 10 -15.04 -26.07 -23.10
CA LYS A 10 -15.17 -25.35 -21.82
C LYS A 10 -14.07 -24.28 -21.77
N PRO A 11 -14.39 -23.04 -21.38
CA PRO A 11 -13.39 -22.00 -21.28
C PRO A 11 -12.33 -22.45 -20.27
N LYS A 12 -11.06 -22.45 -20.70
CA LYS A 12 -9.94 -22.80 -19.81
C LYS A 12 -9.99 -21.89 -18.56
N PRO A 13 -9.73 -22.41 -17.36
CA PRO A 13 -9.69 -21.61 -16.15
C PRO A 13 -8.61 -20.53 -16.26
N LEU A 14 -8.83 -19.41 -15.57
CA LEU A 14 -7.92 -18.28 -15.58
C LEU A 14 -6.64 -18.63 -14.80
N ILE A 15 -5.48 -18.26 -15.36
CA ILE A 15 -4.20 -18.33 -14.67
C ILE A 15 -4.07 -17.07 -13.80
N GLY A 16 -3.87 -17.25 -12.50
CA GLY A 16 -3.74 -16.18 -11.52
C GLY A 16 -4.65 -16.36 -10.30
N ARG A 17 -4.76 -15.29 -9.52
CA ARG A 17 -5.60 -15.27 -8.31
C ARG A 17 -7.08 -15.18 -8.71
N VAL A 18 -7.92 -15.99 -8.06
CA VAL A 18 -9.38 -15.90 -8.19
C VAL A 18 -9.90 -14.90 -7.17
N GLY A 19 -10.58 -13.85 -7.63
CA GLY A 19 -11.06 -12.77 -6.79
C GLY A 19 -11.34 -11.48 -7.57
N THR A 20 -11.94 -10.49 -6.90
CA THR A 20 -12.28 -9.20 -7.52
C THR A 20 -11.43 -8.04 -7.00
N ASN A 21 -10.70 -8.24 -5.90
CA ASN A 21 -9.79 -7.25 -5.33
C ASN A 21 -8.37 -7.49 -5.86
N LEU A 22 -8.22 -7.46 -7.18
CA LEU A 22 -6.94 -7.68 -7.86
C LEU A 22 -6.16 -6.37 -8.00
N LYS A 23 -4.83 -6.47 -8.11
CA LYS A 23 -3.93 -5.31 -8.13
C LYS A 23 -2.97 -5.31 -9.31
N MET A 24 -2.76 -4.16 -9.93
CA MET A 24 -1.67 -3.92 -10.90
C MET A 24 -0.45 -3.35 -10.18
N GLY A 25 0.72 -3.95 -10.36
CA GLY A 25 1.99 -3.42 -9.85
C GLY A 25 2.76 -2.63 -10.91
N ILE A 26 3.28 -1.45 -10.58
CA ILE A 26 4.14 -0.67 -11.49
C ILE A 26 5.58 -1.16 -11.35
N VAL A 27 6.15 -1.74 -12.41
CA VAL A 27 7.49 -2.34 -12.40
C VAL A 27 8.35 -1.73 -13.50
N GLY A 28 9.63 -1.48 -13.21
CA GLY A 28 10.60 -0.98 -14.19
C GLY A 28 11.89 -0.54 -13.51
N LEU A 29 12.94 -0.32 -14.29
CA LEU A 29 14.23 0.14 -13.79
C LEU A 29 14.12 1.49 -13.05
N PRO A 30 15.05 1.83 -12.14
CA PRO A 30 15.14 3.17 -11.56
C PRO A 30 15.14 4.26 -12.64
N ASN A 31 14.57 5.43 -12.32
CA ASN A 31 14.46 6.57 -13.21
C ASN A 31 13.67 6.35 -14.52
N ALA A 32 12.88 5.28 -14.63
CA ALA A 32 11.96 5.11 -15.76
C ALA A 32 10.77 6.09 -15.74
N GLY A 33 10.50 6.74 -14.59
CA GLY A 33 9.35 7.63 -14.34
C GLY A 33 8.21 7.03 -13.48
N LYS A 34 8.49 5.98 -12.69
CA LYS A 34 7.46 5.17 -11.98
C LYS A 34 6.70 6.01 -10.96
N SER A 35 7.45 6.70 -10.10
CA SER A 35 6.87 7.56 -9.07
C SER A 35 6.10 8.73 -9.67
N THR A 36 6.56 9.30 -10.80
CA THR A 36 5.81 10.33 -11.54
C THR A 36 4.46 9.77 -12.02
N PHE A 37 4.47 8.59 -12.65
CA PHE A 37 3.25 7.91 -13.10
C PHE A 37 2.31 7.56 -11.93
N PHE A 38 2.83 7.04 -10.83
CA PHE A 38 2.04 6.75 -9.64
C PHE A 38 1.42 8.01 -9.04
N ASN A 39 2.16 9.12 -8.98
CA ASN A 39 1.65 10.40 -8.49
C ASN A 39 0.50 10.93 -9.36
N ILE A 40 0.55 10.75 -10.69
CA ILE A 40 -0.55 11.11 -11.60
C ILE A 40 -1.80 10.27 -11.28
N LEU A 41 -1.63 8.97 -11.08
CA LEU A 41 -2.73 8.07 -10.71
C LEU A 41 -3.34 8.45 -9.35
N THR A 42 -2.50 8.78 -8.36
CA THR A 42 -2.94 9.16 -7.02
C THR A 42 -3.64 10.52 -7.00
N LYS A 43 -3.20 11.50 -7.80
CA LYS A 43 -3.95 12.75 -8.00
C LYS A 43 -5.32 12.52 -8.65
N SER A 44 -5.45 11.48 -9.46
CA SER A 44 -6.71 11.05 -10.09
C SER A 44 -7.52 10.08 -9.22
N SER A 45 -7.05 9.75 -8.01
CA SER A 45 -7.67 8.77 -7.13
C SER A 45 -8.70 9.39 -6.18
N VAL A 46 -9.62 8.57 -5.68
CA VAL A 46 -10.65 9.00 -4.73
C VAL A 46 -10.06 9.01 -3.31
N PRO A 47 -10.32 10.04 -2.47
CA PRO A 47 -9.83 10.10 -1.09
C PRO A 47 -10.16 8.84 -0.27
N ALA A 48 -9.21 8.42 0.57
CA ALA A 48 -9.29 7.21 1.38
C ALA A 48 -10.51 7.18 2.32
N GLU A 49 -11.05 8.35 2.69
CA GLU A 49 -12.22 8.51 3.57
C GLU A 49 -13.48 7.80 3.04
N ASN A 50 -13.60 7.61 1.73
CA ASN A 50 -14.75 6.96 1.10
C ASN A 50 -14.78 5.43 1.30
N PHE A 51 -13.74 4.82 1.87
CA PHE A 51 -13.63 3.36 2.04
C PHE A 51 -13.15 2.97 3.46
N PRO A 52 -14.05 2.96 4.47
CA PRO A 52 -13.70 2.81 5.89
C PRO A 52 -13.11 1.44 6.28
N PHE A 53 -13.07 0.48 5.35
CA PHE A 53 -12.56 -0.88 5.59
C PHE A 53 -11.28 -1.22 4.83
N CYS A 54 -10.73 -0.28 4.04
CA CYS A 54 -9.51 -0.50 3.28
C CYS A 54 -8.34 0.24 3.94
N THR A 55 -7.34 -0.49 4.42
CA THR A 55 -6.03 0.10 4.73
C THR A 55 -5.34 0.42 3.40
N ILE A 56 -5.38 1.69 2.99
CA ILE A 56 -4.63 2.16 1.83
C ILE A 56 -3.21 2.45 2.32
N ASN A 57 -2.26 1.58 1.96
CA ASN A 57 -0.84 1.83 2.20
C ASN A 57 -0.39 3.03 1.34
N PRO A 58 0.64 3.80 1.75
CA PRO A 58 1.11 4.98 1.00
C PRO A 58 1.51 4.69 -0.46
N ASN A 59 1.82 3.43 -0.78
CA ASN A 59 2.21 2.95 -2.10
C ASN A 59 1.07 2.24 -2.84
N GLU A 60 -0.16 2.29 -2.36
CA GLU A 60 -1.34 1.76 -3.04
C GLU A 60 -2.32 2.89 -3.37
N SER A 61 -2.86 2.86 -4.58
CA SER A 61 -3.79 3.86 -5.09
C SER A 61 -4.98 3.15 -5.73
N ARG A 62 -6.17 3.71 -5.53
CA ARG A 62 -7.42 3.16 -6.05
C ARG A 62 -8.03 4.16 -7.03
N VAL A 63 -7.93 3.84 -8.31
CA VAL A 63 -8.26 4.76 -9.39
C VAL A 63 -9.61 4.37 -10.01
N PRO A 64 -10.57 5.30 -10.16
CA PRO A 64 -11.83 5.01 -10.82
C PRO A 64 -11.59 4.60 -12.27
N VAL A 65 -12.29 3.58 -12.73
CA VAL A 65 -12.23 3.11 -14.12
C VAL A 65 -13.14 4.00 -14.96
N PRO A 66 -12.61 4.74 -15.94
CA PRO A 66 -13.43 5.61 -16.79
C PRO A 66 -14.32 4.74 -17.71
N ASP A 67 -15.63 5.00 -17.70
CA ASP A 67 -16.58 4.31 -18.57
C ASP A 67 -17.75 5.21 -18.98
N ALA A 68 -17.81 5.56 -20.26
CA ALA A 68 -18.90 6.33 -20.85
C ALA A 68 -20.28 5.67 -20.68
N ARG A 69 -20.34 4.33 -20.52
CA ARG A 69 -21.59 3.61 -20.23
C ARG A 69 -22.11 3.96 -18.84
N PHE A 70 -21.22 3.96 -17.85
CA PHE A 70 -21.54 4.34 -16.48
C PHE A 70 -22.00 5.79 -16.41
N ASP A 71 -21.31 6.71 -17.09
CA ASP A 71 -21.68 8.12 -17.14
C ASP A 71 -23.07 8.33 -17.76
N PHE A 72 -23.36 7.63 -18.86
CA PHE A 72 -24.68 7.64 -19.49
C PHE A 72 -25.77 7.16 -18.52
N LEU A 73 -25.55 6.06 -17.81
CA LEU A 73 -26.51 5.53 -16.83
C LEU A 73 -26.71 6.50 -15.66
N CYS A 74 -25.64 7.13 -15.18
CA CYS A 74 -25.72 8.14 -14.14
C CYS A 74 -26.49 9.39 -14.59
N HIS A 75 -26.32 9.81 -15.84
CA HIS A 75 -27.07 10.93 -16.41
C HIS A 75 -28.55 10.57 -16.60
N HIS A 76 -28.85 9.34 -17.02
CA HIS A 76 -30.21 8.88 -17.26
C HIS A 76 -31.03 8.73 -15.97
N TYR A 77 -30.45 8.08 -14.95
CA TYR A 77 -31.16 7.75 -13.70
C TYR A 77 -31.10 8.85 -12.63
N GLU A 78 -30.17 9.80 -12.76
CA GLU A 78 -29.89 10.86 -11.78
C GLU A 78 -29.84 10.33 -10.33
N PRO A 79 -28.98 9.32 -10.04
CA PRO A 79 -29.02 8.62 -8.76
C PRO A 79 -28.47 9.46 -7.60
N LEU A 80 -28.90 9.14 -6.37
CA LEU A 80 -28.34 9.72 -5.15
C LEU A 80 -26.88 9.29 -4.92
N SER A 81 -26.53 8.04 -5.28
CA SER A 81 -25.17 7.48 -5.17
C SER A 81 -24.63 7.06 -6.54
N LYS A 82 -23.40 7.45 -6.85
CA LYS A 82 -22.67 7.07 -8.08
C LYS A 82 -21.41 6.32 -7.69
N GLN A 83 -21.34 5.02 -8.01
CA GLN A 83 -20.23 4.15 -7.61
C GLN A 83 -19.56 3.50 -8.84
N PRO A 84 -18.46 4.08 -9.36
CA PRO A 84 -17.74 3.50 -10.49
C PRO A 84 -17.00 2.23 -10.09
N ALA A 85 -16.48 1.50 -11.08
CA ALA A 85 -15.53 0.43 -10.83
C ALA A 85 -14.16 1.05 -10.51
N PHE A 86 -13.29 0.29 -9.84
CA PHE A 86 -11.98 0.79 -9.42
C PHE A 86 -10.88 -0.20 -9.80
N LEU A 87 -9.75 0.35 -10.25
CA LEU A 87 -8.49 -0.37 -10.43
C LEU A 87 -7.59 -0.08 -9.23
N ASN A 88 -7.09 -1.13 -8.57
CA ASN A 88 -6.07 -0.99 -7.54
C ASN A 88 -4.68 -1.03 -8.20
N VAL A 89 -3.87 -0.02 -7.91
CA VAL A 89 -2.51 0.11 -8.43
C VAL A 89 -1.53 0.22 -7.27
N VAL A 90 -0.43 -0.51 -7.35
CA VAL A 90 0.63 -0.52 -6.33
C VAL A 90 1.91 0.00 -6.97
N ASP A 91 2.54 0.99 -6.34
CA ASP A 91 3.90 1.40 -6.70
C ASP A 91 4.90 0.39 -6.13
N ILE A 92 5.72 -0.17 -7.02
CA ILE A 92 6.78 -1.09 -6.66
C ILE A 92 8.09 -0.37 -6.98
N ALA A 93 8.98 -0.31 -6.00
CA ALA A 93 10.22 0.42 -6.20
C ALA A 93 11.11 -0.21 -7.29
N GLY A 94 12.08 0.56 -7.75
CA GLY A 94 12.88 0.23 -8.93
C GLY A 94 13.63 -1.09 -8.81
N LEU A 95 13.49 -1.93 -9.83
CA LEU A 95 14.19 -3.20 -9.92
C LEU A 95 15.53 -2.98 -10.63
N VAL A 96 16.62 -3.52 -10.08
CA VAL A 96 17.96 -3.45 -10.67
C VAL A 96 18.43 -4.86 -11.02
N LYS A 97 19.43 -4.95 -11.90
CA LYS A 97 20.09 -6.22 -12.22
C LYS A 97 20.70 -6.84 -10.95
N GLY A 98 20.59 -8.16 -10.82
CA GLY A 98 21.01 -8.93 -9.64
C GLY A 98 19.98 -8.96 -8.51
N ALA A 99 18.76 -8.44 -8.70
CA ALA A 99 17.73 -8.39 -7.66
C ALA A 99 17.34 -9.78 -7.11
N SER A 100 17.31 -10.80 -7.97
CA SER A 100 17.05 -12.19 -7.61
C SER A 100 18.18 -12.84 -6.81
N GLU A 101 19.43 -12.42 -7.05
CA GLU A 101 20.62 -12.85 -6.31
C GLU A 101 20.81 -12.07 -4.99
N GLY A 102 19.95 -11.09 -4.71
CA GLY A 102 20.00 -10.28 -3.49
C GLY A 102 20.87 -9.03 -3.58
N GLN A 103 21.27 -8.60 -4.79
CA GLN A 103 21.95 -7.32 -4.96
C GLN A 103 20.96 -6.16 -4.73
N GLY A 104 21.29 -5.26 -3.80
CA GLY A 104 20.43 -4.15 -3.38
C GLY A 104 19.14 -4.59 -2.66
N LEU A 105 18.12 -3.74 -2.66
CA LEU A 105 16.80 -3.99 -2.05
C LEU A 105 15.91 -5.00 -2.83
N GLY A 106 16.47 -5.69 -3.84
CA GLY A 106 15.76 -6.47 -4.87
C GLY A 106 14.82 -7.58 -4.38
N ASN A 107 15.23 -8.33 -3.34
CA ASN A 107 14.44 -9.45 -2.81
C ASN A 107 13.15 -8.99 -2.12
N ALA A 108 13.17 -7.82 -1.45
CA ALA A 108 11.97 -7.23 -0.86
C ALA A 108 10.99 -6.77 -1.98
N PHE A 109 11.51 -6.21 -3.08
CA PHE A 109 10.69 -5.78 -4.22
C PHE A 109 9.98 -6.93 -4.93
N LEU A 110 10.66 -8.05 -5.14
CA LEU A 110 10.05 -9.25 -5.76
C LEU A 110 8.90 -9.81 -4.91
N SER A 111 8.94 -9.63 -3.59
CA SER A 111 7.83 -10.00 -2.69
C SER A 111 6.58 -9.11 -2.88
N HIS A 112 6.77 -7.82 -3.18
CA HIS A 112 5.69 -6.89 -3.50
C HIS A 112 5.05 -7.18 -4.87
N ILE A 113 5.85 -7.60 -5.86
CA ILE A 113 5.33 -8.06 -7.16
C ILE A 113 4.44 -9.29 -6.96
N LYS A 114 4.84 -10.22 -6.10
CA LYS A 114 4.04 -11.43 -5.80
C LYS A 114 2.67 -11.09 -5.19
N ALA A 115 2.56 -10.01 -4.42
CA ALA A 115 1.29 -9.55 -3.86
C ALA A 115 0.31 -9.00 -4.92
N CYS A 116 0.83 -8.51 -6.05
CA CYS A 116 0.05 -8.03 -7.18
C CYS A 116 -0.41 -9.18 -8.10
N ASP A 117 -1.31 -8.88 -9.04
CA ASP A 117 -1.94 -9.86 -9.92
C ASP A 117 -1.61 -9.61 -11.40
N GLY A 118 -1.21 -8.38 -11.75
CA GLY A 118 -0.71 -8.00 -13.08
C GLY A 118 0.37 -6.91 -12.97
N ILE A 119 1.06 -6.64 -14.07
CA ILE A 119 2.22 -5.74 -14.12
C ILE A 119 2.03 -4.63 -15.14
N PHE A 120 2.15 -3.38 -14.71
CA PHE A 120 2.46 -2.26 -15.60
C PHE A 120 3.97 -2.20 -15.76
N HIS A 121 4.48 -2.75 -16.86
CA HIS A 121 5.91 -2.72 -17.14
C HIS A 121 6.27 -1.39 -17.78
N MET A 122 6.88 -0.53 -16.99
CA MET A 122 7.26 0.80 -17.41
C MET A 122 8.67 0.81 -18.00
N VAL A 123 8.80 1.32 -19.22
CA VAL A 123 10.03 1.29 -20.02
C VAL A 123 10.42 2.72 -20.39
N ARG A 124 11.65 3.11 -20.10
CA ARG A 124 12.20 4.41 -20.46
C ARG A 124 12.59 4.42 -21.94
N ILE A 125 12.03 5.34 -22.73
CA ILE A 125 12.40 5.53 -24.14
C ILE A 125 12.74 7.00 -24.48
N PHE A 126 13.09 7.81 -23.47
CA PHE A 126 13.52 9.19 -23.62
C PHE A 126 14.97 9.39 -23.16
N ASP A 127 15.68 10.27 -23.87
CA ASP A 127 17.01 10.75 -23.46
C ASP A 127 16.84 12.04 -22.66
N GLU A 128 17.39 12.11 -21.46
CA GLU A 128 17.48 13.33 -20.67
C GLU A 128 18.87 13.38 -20.02
N VAL A 129 19.59 14.49 -20.24
CA VAL A 129 21.00 14.65 -19.84
C VAL A 129 21.16 14.63 -18.31
N ASP A 130 20.16 15.15 -17.60
CA ASP A 130 20.18 15.28 -16.14
C ASP A 130 19.74 14.02 -15.40
N ILE A 131 19.28 12.98 -16.12
CA ILE A 131 18.80 11.73 -15.52
C ILE A 131 19.69 10.55 -15.91
N ALA A 132 20.58 10.19 -14.98
CA ALA A 132 21.47 9.04 -15.11
C ALA A 132 20.68 7.73 -15.32
N HIS A 133 21.20 6.89 -16.22
CA HIS A 133 20.73 5.54 -16.43
C HIS A 133 21.55 4.57 -15.59
N VAL A 134 20.89 3.61 -14.90
CA VAL A 134 21.59 2.66 -14.00
C VAL A 134 22.64 1.84 -14.75
N GLU A 135 22.33 1.44 -15.97
CA GLU A 135 23.23 0.70 -16.87
C GLU A 135 24.06 1.62 -17.80
N GLY A 136 24.22 2.90 -17.44
CA GLY A 136 25.01 3.90 -18.17
C GLY A 136 24.33 4.50 -19.40
N ASN A 137 24.02 3.69 -20.41
CA ASN A 137 23.34 4.12 -21.64
C ASN A 137 21.88 3.68 -21.67
N ILE A 138 21.02 4.42 -22.36
CA ILE A 138 19.61 4.05 -22.57
C ILE A 138 19.52 2.97 -23.64
N ASP A 139 19.04 1.79 -23.23
CA ASP A 139 18.72 0.68 -24.14
C ASP A 139 17.45 -0.01 -23.63
N PRO A 140 16.27 0.38 -24.15
CA PRO A 140 15.00 -0.14 -23.68
C PRO A 140 14.84 -1.65 -23.85
N ILE A 141 15.52 -2.26 -24.83
CA ILE A 141 15.43 -3.70 -25.08
C ILE A 141 16.15 -4.45 -23.96
N ARG A 142 17.40 -4.06 -23.70
CA ARG A 142 18.18 -4.58 -22.58
C ARG A 142 17.43 -4.40 -21.26
N ASP A 143 16.80 -3.24 -21.06
CA ASP A 143 16.08 -2.95 -19.83
C ASP A 143 14.86 -3.87 -19.62
N ILE A 144 14.13 -4.19 -20.69
CA ILE A 144 13.03 -5.17 -20.65
C ILE A 144 13.58 -6.57 -20.35
N GLU A 145 14.67 -6.97 -21.02
CA GLU A 145 15.32 -8.27 -20.81
C GLU A 145 15.77 -8.46 -19.37
N ILE A 146 16.37 -7.43 -18.76
CA ILE A 146 16.77 -7.46 -17.34
C ILE A 146 15.56 -7.77 -16.45
N ILE A 147 14.44 -7.05 -16.61
CA ILE A 147 13.25 -7.30 -15.78
C ILE A 147 12.71 -8.72 -16.00
N HIS A 148 12.60 -9.15 -17.25
CA HIS A 148 12.10 -10.49 -17.59
C HIS A 148 12.97 -11.60 -16.99
N ASP A 149 14.29 -11.47 -17.08
CA ASP A 149 15.22 -12.43 -16.51
C ASP A 149 15.15 -12.46 -14.98
N GLU A 150 15.04 -11.32 -14.31
CA GLU A 150 14.92 -11.27 -12.85
C GLU A 150 13.64 -11.93 -12.34
N LEU A 151 12.51 -11.70 -13.01
CA LEU A 151 11.24 -12.36 -12.67
C LEU A 151 11.33 -13.88 -12.89
N ARG A 152 11.96 -14.30 -14.00
CA ARG A 152 12.16 -15.71 -14.35
C ARG A 152 13.10 -16.41 -13.36
N LEU A 153 14.23 -15.81 -13.03
CA LEU A 153 15.20 -16.35 -12.07
C LEU A 153 14.58 -16.50 -10.68
N LYS A 154 13.71 -15.56 -10.27
CA LYS A 154 13.02 -15.67 -8.99
C LYS A 154 11.99 -16.80 -8.97
N ASP A 155 11.22 -16.94 -10.04
CA ASP A 155 10.31 -18.08 -10.18
C ASP A 155 11.06 -19.40 -10.26
N LEU A 156 12.25 -19.43 -10.89
CA LEU A 156 13.09 -20.62 -10.95
C LEU A 156 13.56 -21.04 -9.55
N GLU A 157 14.01 -20.09 -8.73
CA GLU A 157 14.39 -20.34 -7.33
C GLU A 157 13.21 -20.91 -6.53
N LEU A 158 12.02 -20.31 -6.67
CA LEU A 158 10.79 -20.78 -6.01
C LEU A 158 10.40 -22.18 -6.48
N THR A 159 10.43 -22.41 -7.79
CA THR A 159 10.04 -23.68 -8.42
C THR A 159 10.95 -24.82 -7.96
N LYS A 160 12.27 -24.59 -7.87
CA LYS A 160 13.22 -25.59 -7.34
C LYS A 160 12.86 -26.00 -5.91
N LYS A 161 12.59 -25.03 -5.02
CA LYS A 161 12.19 -25.31 -3.63
C LYS A 161 10.89 -26.11 -3.55
N ILE A 162 9.90 -25.79 -4.38
CA ILE A 162 8.63 -26.52 -4.44
C ILE A 162 8.84 -27.93 -4.99
N ALA A 163 9.64 -28.07 -6.05
CA ALA A 163 9.95 -29.36 -6.67
C ALA A 163 10.62 -30.31 -5.66
N ASP A 164 11.60 -29.83 -4.88
CA ASP A 164 12.30 -30.62 -3.88
C ASP A 164 11.37 -31.11 -2.75
N ASP A 165 10.43 -30.26 -2.30
CA ASP A 165 9.44 -30.64 -1.28
C ASP A 165 8.42 -31.65 -1.82
N LEU A 166 7.93 -31.43 -3.06
CA LEU A 166 7.01 -32.34 -3.72
C LEU A 166 7.68 -33.68 -4.07
N GLU A 167 8.96 -33.71 -4.45
CA GLU A 167 9.68 -34.97 -4.69
C GLU A 167 9.74 -35.82 -3.42
N LYS A 168 10.07 -35.20 -2.28
CA LYS A 168 10.12 -35.88 -0.99
C LYS A 168 8.78 -36.49 -0.61
N LYS A 169 7.67 -35.76 -0.81
CA LYS A 169 6.32 -36.21 -0.42
C LYS A 169 5.70 -37.18 -1.44
N ALA A 170 5.71 -36.83 -2.72
CA ALA A 170 5.05 -37.58 -3.78
C ALA A 170 5.83 -38.84 -4.18
N VAL A 171 7.16 -38.74 -4.34
CA VAL A 171 8.00 -39.85 -4.82
C VAL A 171 8.48 -40.69 -3.64
N ARG A 172 9.14 -40.07 -2.66
CA ARG A 172 9.73 -40.80 -1.52
C ARG A 172 8.69 -41.19 -0.46
N GLY A 173 7.71 -40.32 -0.21
CA GLY A 173 6.57 -40.56 0.68
C GLY A 173 5.41 -41.35 0.03
N ASN A 174 5.48 -41.60 -1.28
CA ASN A 174 4.51 -42.37 -2.06
C ASN A 174 3.05 -41.85 -2.01
N GLU A 175 2.90 -40.53 -1.81
CA GLU A 175 1.59 -39.86 -1.84
C GLU A 175 1.11 -39.65 -3.28
N LYS A 176 0.28 -40.59 -3.77
CA LYS A 176 -0.25 -40.57 -5.14
C LYS A 176 -1.00 -39.29 -5.52
N ALA A 177 -1.59 -38.59 -4.55
CA ALA A 177 -2.32 -37.35 -4.78
C ALA A 177 -1.41 -36.19 -5.24
N LEU A 178 -0.14 -36.16 -4.80
CA LEU A 178 0.81 -35.09 -5.10
C LEU A 178 1.66 -35.36 -6.35
N LYS A 179 1.56 -36.56 -6.93
CA LYS A 179 2.36 -36.94 -8.10
C LYS A 179 2.07 -36.05 -9.31
N PHE A 180 0.80 -35.70 -9.52
CA PHE A 180 0.39 -34.81 -10.61
C PHE A 180 0.92 -33.39 -10.41
N ASP A 181 0.85 -32.87 -9.18
CA ASP A 181 1.41 -31.56 -8.82
C ASP A 181 2.93 -31.55 -9.07
N TYR A 182 3.65 -32.62 -8.69
CA TYR A 182 5.08 -32.76 -8.97
C TYR A 182 5.40 -32.76 -10.47
N GLU A 183 4.69 -33.56 -11.27
CA GLU A 183 4.88 -33.60 -12.73
C GLU A 183 4.62 -32.23 -13.39
N THR A 184 3.61 -31.51 -12.92
CA THR A 184 3.30 -30.15 -13.38
C THR A 184 4.43 -29.18 -13.03
N ILE A 185 4.93 -29.23 -11.79
CA ILE A 185 6.04 -28.36 -11.34
C ILE A 185 7.36 -28.69 -12.05
N GLN A 186 7.61 -29.96 -12.40
CA GLN A 186 8.76 -30.33 -13.23
C GLN A 186 8.66 -29.73 -14.64
N LYS A 187 7.47 -29.71 -15.24
CA LYS A 187 7.24 -29.03 -16.52
C LYS A 187 7.49 -27.52 -16.43
N VAL A 188 7.05 -26.87 -15.35
CA VAL A 188 7.37 -25.45 -15.08
C VAL A 188 8.88 -25.24 -14.93
N LEU A 189 9.56 -26.13 -14.20
CA LEU A 189 11.01 -26.06 -13.99
C LEU A 189 11.78 -26.12 -15.32
N HIS A 190 11.41 -27.06 -16.20
CA HIS A 190 11.99 -27.18 -17.54
C HIS A 190 11.81 -25.89 -18.36
N MET A 191 10.60 -25.33 -18.37
CA MET A 191 10.28 -24.10 -19.08
C MET A 191 11.10 -22.89 -18.59
N LEU A 192 11.23 -22.71 -17.27
CA LEU A 192 11.96 -21.57 -16.70
C LEU A 192 13.48 -21.69 -16.87
N SER A 193 14.02 -22.91 -16.82
CA SER A 193 15.47 -23.18 -16.87
C SER A 193 16.00 -23.34 -18.29
N GLU A 194 15.46 -24.27 -19.08
CA GLU A 194 15.99 -24.67 -20.39
C GLU A 194 15.43 -23.79 -21.51
N GLU A 195 14.10 -23.60 -21.55
CA GLU A 195 13.44 -22.81 -22.60
C GLU A 195 13.56 -21.29 -22.35
N LYS A 196 13.95 -20.90 -21.13
CA LYS A 196 13.95 -19.53 -20.63
C LYS A 196 12.61 -18.80 -20.85
N GLY A 197 11.51 -19.55 -20.85
CA GLY A 197 10.16 -19.05 -21.11
C GLY A 197 9.48 -18.48 -19.87
N SER A 198 8.34 -17.81 -20.07
CA SER A 198 7.45 -17.36 -18.99
C SER A 198 6.27 -18.32 -18.82
N VAL A 199 5.87 -18.60 -17.57
CA VAL A 199 4.79 -19.55 -17.26
C VAL A 199 3.47 -19.21 -17.99
N ARG A 200 3.17 -17.94 -18.22
CA ARG A 200 1.94 -17.50 -18.92
C ARG A 200 1.81 -17.99 -20.37
N PHE A 201 2.90 -18.36 -21.03
CA PHE A 201 2.87 -18.84 -22.43
C PHE A 201 2.80 -20.36 -22.56
N GLY A 202 2.90 -21.09 -21.44
CA GLY A 202 2.80 -22.54 -21.47
C GLY A 202 1.42 -23.03 -21.90
N ASP A 203 1.37 -24.14 -22.63
CA ASP A 203 0.11 -24.84 -22.87
C ASP A 203 -0.23 -25.69 -21.66
N TRP A 204 -1.16 -25.17 -20.86
CA TRP A 204 -1.65 -25.79 -19.64
C TRP A 204 -3.08 -26.30 -19.82
N ASN A 205 -3.36 -27.47 -19.25
CA ASN A 205 -4.70 -27.99 -19.05
C ASN A 205 -5.35 -27.44 -17.77
N GLU A 206 -6.66 -27.65 -17.60
CA GLU A 206 -7.43 -27.09 -16.47
C GLU A 206 -6.82 -27.46 -15.10
N ARG A 207 -6.38 -28.72 -14.95
CA ARG A 207 -5.84 -29.26 -13.70
C ARG A 207 -4.42 -28.75 -13.43
N GLU A 208 -3.62 -28.55 -14.47
CA GLU A 208 -2.30 -27.91 -14.35
C GLU A 208 -2.48 -26.45 -13.88
N ILE A 209 -3.45 -25.71 -14.43
CA ILE A 209 -3.73 -24.32 -14.03
C ILE A 209 -4.13 -24.23 -12.55
N GLU A 210 -4.93 -25.17 -12.05
CA GLU A 210 -5.25 -25.27 -10.62
C GLU A 210 -3.99 -25.43 -9.75
N VAL A 211 -2.98 -26.17 -10.21
CA VAL A 211 -1.69 -26.31 -9.51
C VAL A 211 -0.91 -25.00 -9.57
N LEU A 212 -0.82 -24.37 -10.75
CA LEU A 212 -0.10 -23.10 -10.94
C LEU A 212 -0.66 -21.99 -10.03
N ASN A 213 -1.99 -21.90 -9.93
CA ASN A 213 -2.68 -20.88 -9.15
C ASN A 213 -2.41 -20.98 -7.64
N LYS A 214 -1.94 -22.13 -7.13
CA LYS A 214 -1.50 -22.27 -5.72
C LYS A 214 -0.20 -21.51 -5.43
N HIS A 215 0.64 -21.30 -6.44
CA HIS A 215 2.00 -20.78 -6.26
C HIS A 215 2.16 -19.32 -6.65
N LEU A 216 1.28 -18.80 -7.52
CA LEU A 216 1.23 -17.40 -7.95
C LEU A 216 2.57 -16.88 -8.51
N PHE A 217 3.12 -17.59 -9.50
CA PHE A 217 4.38 -17.25 -10.18
C PHE A 217 4.37 -15.84 -10.76
N ASN A 218 5.50 -15.14 -10.71
CA ASN A 218 5.63 -13.78 -11.26
C ASN A 218 5.49 -13.75 -12.78
N THR A 219 6.08 -14.72 -13.48
CA THR A 219 6.02 -14.91 -14.93
C THR A 219 4.67 -15.43 -15.44
N SER A 220 3.74 -15.75 -14.53
CA SER A 220 2.34 -16.06 -14.90
C SER A 220 1.47 -14.81 -15.01
N LYS A 221 1.93 -13.67 -14.47
CA LYS A 221 1.14 -12.43 -14.42
C LYS A 221 1.05 -11.78 -15.81
N PRO A 222 -0.11 -11.24 -16.20
CA PRO A 222 -0.25 -10.45 -17.42
C PRO A 222 0.51 -9.13 -17.30
N MET A 223 1.07 -8.67 -18.43
CA MET A 223 1.85 -7.43 -18.51
C MET A 223 1.21 -6.43 -19.48
N VAL A 224 1.25 -5.15 -19.10
CA VAL A 224 0.93 -4.01 -19.97
C VAL A 224 2.19 -3.14 -20.05
N TYR A 225 2.75 -2.99 -21.24
CA TYR A 225 3.97 -2.21 -21.46
C TYR A 225 3.64 -0.73 -21.62
N LEU A 226 4.19 0.09 -20.73
CA LEU A 226 4.05 1.53 -20.73
C LEU A 226 5.36 2.16 -21.20
N LEU A 227 5.39 2.62 -22.45
CA LEU A 227 6.59 3.20 -23.04
C LEU A 227 6.61 4.71 -22.76
N ASN A 228 7.35 5.11 -21.73
CA ASN A 228 7.45 6.49 -21.31
C ASN A 228 8.43 7.25 -22.20
N MET A 229 7.97 8.29 -22.88
CA MET A 229 8.77 9.14 -23.77
C MET A 229 8.70 10.62 -23.40
N ALA A 230 9.58 11.42 -24.01
CA ALA A 230 9.55 12.87 -23.90
C ALA A 230 8.24 13.41 -24.47
N GLU A 231 7.77 14.54 -23.93
CA GLU A 231 6.50 15.14 -24.34
C GLU A 231 6.47 15.44 -25.85
N GLU A 232 7.58 15.95 -26.40
CA GLU A 232 7.68 16.31 -27.81
C GLU A 232 7.53 15.09 -28.73
N ASP A 233 8.10 13.95 -28.35
CA ASP A 233 8.01 12.70 -29.08
C ASP A 233 6.60 12.13 -29.04
N TYR A 234 5.93 12.27 -27.88
CA TYR A 234 4.54 11.85 -27.71
C TYR A 234 3.60 12.67 -28.61
N ILE A 235 3.74 13.99 -28.62
CA ILE A 235 2.97 14.90 -29.48
C ILE A 235 3.21 14.60 -30.96
N LYS A 236 4.48 14.39 -31.36
CA LYS A 236 4.85 14.05 -32.75
C LYS A 236 4.51 12.61 -33.14
N LYS A 237 4.12 11.76 -32.19
CA LYS A 237 3.87 10.32 -32.36
C LYS A 237 5.05 9.59 -33.01
N LYS A 238 6.28 10.01 -32.69
CA LYS A 238 7.50 9.49 -33.29
C LYS A 238 8.61 9.41 -32.25
N ASN A 239 9.19 8.23 -32.09
CA ASN A 239 10.35 7.99 -31.22
C ASN A 239 11.24 6.91 -31.84
N LYS A 240 12.56 7.02 -31.65
CA LYS A 240 13.56 6.13 -32.26
C LYS A 240 13.49 4.67 -31.77
N TRP A 241 12.97 4.44 -30.56
CA TRP A 241 12.89 3.13 -29.92
C TRP A 241 11.56 2.42 -30.15
N LEU A 242 10.48 3.17 -30.43
CA LEU A 242 9.12 2.65 -30.47
C LEU A 242 8.96 1.42 -31.39
N GLY A 243 9.52 1.47 -32.59
CA GLY A 243 9.45 0.36 -33.55
C GLY A 243 10.23 -0.86 -33.10
N LYS A 244 11.43 -0.66 -32.53
CA LYS A 244 12.29 -1.76 -32.06
C LYS A 244 11.70 -2.46 -30.84
N VAL A 245 11.20 -1.69 -29.87
CA VAL A 245 10.56 -2.23 -28.67
C VAL A 245 9.29 -2.98 -29.02
N LYS A 246 8.47 -2.45 -29.93
CA LYS A 246 7.27 -3.14 -30.39
C LYS A 246 7.62 -4.49 -31.05
N GLN A 247 8.61 -4.51 -31.95
CA GLN A 247 9.05 -5.75 -32.58
C GLN A 247 9.50 -6.78 -31.54
N TRP A 248 10.33 -6.37 -30.57
CA TRP A 248 10.79 -7.27 -29.52
C TRP A 248 9.63 -7.84 -28.71
N ILE A 249 8.63 -7.02 -28.35
CA ILE A 249 7.42 -7.45 -27.63
C ILE A 249 6.57 -8.39 -28.47
N ASP A 250 6.36 -8.11 -29.75
CA ASP A 250 5.59 -8.98 -30.65
C ASP A 250 6.25 -10.39 -30.78
N GLU A 251 7.57 -10.47 -30.67
CA GLU A 251 8.35 -11.71 -30.70
C GLU A 251 8.38 -12.48 -29.35
N HIS A 252 8.49 -11.78 -28.22
CA HIS A 252 8.73 -12.39 -26.89
C HIS A 252 7.51 -12.40 -25.95
N ASP A 253 6.52 -11.53 -26.20
CA ASP A 253 5.26 -11.44 -25.47
C ASP A 253 4.08 -11.16 -26.43
N PRO A 254 3.73 -12.14 -27.27
CA PRO A 254 2.75 -11.95 -28.33
C PRO A 254 1.37 -11.63 -27.75
N GLY A 255 0.79 -10.53 -28.23
CA GLY A 255 -0.53 -10.05 -27.82
C GLY A 255 -0.52 -9.14 -26.59
N ALA A 256 0.65 -8.81 -26.04
CA ALA A 256 0.75 -7.83 -24.96
C ALA A 256 0.31 -6.43 -25.40
N THR A 257 -0.31 -5.71 -24.47
CA THR A 257 -0.76 -4.34 -24.73
C THR A 257 0.42 -3.38 -24.57
N VAL A 258 0.76 -2.66 -25.63
CA VAL A 258 1.80 -1.63 -25.63
C VAL A 258 1.16 -0.25 -25.73
N ILE A 259 1.41 0.60 -24.74
CA ILE A 259 0.88 1.96 -24.65
C ILE A 259 2.04 2.96 -24.61
N PRO A 260 2.27 3.69 -25.70
CA PRO A 260 3.16 4.84 -25.70
C PRO A 260 2.49 5.98 -24.92
N PHE A 261 3.20 6.61 -23.99
CA PHE A 261 2.71 7.76 -23.21
C PHE A 261 3.87 8.66 -22.79
N SER A 262 3.56 9.85 -22.28
CA SER A 262 4.56 10.72 -21.65
C SER A 262 4.10 11.09 -20.24
N ALA A 263 4.86 10.66 -19.23
CA ALA A 263 4.55 10.98 -17.84
C ALA A 263 4.57 12.51 -17.61
N ASN A 264 5.48 13.25 -18.25
CA ASN A 264 5.55 14.70 -18.13
C ASN A 264 4.30 15.38 -18.72
N TYR A 265 3.83 14.91 -19.87
CA TYR A 265 2.61 15.42 -20.49
C TYR A 265 1.38 15.18 -19.60
N GLU A 266 1.21 13.95 -19.09
CA GLU A 266 0.10 13.60 -18.19
C GLU A 266 0.17 14.38 -16.87
N TYR A 267 1.37 14.58 -16.32
CA TYR A 267 1.58 15.38 -15.12
C TYR A 267 1.16 16.84 -15.33
N ARG A 268 1.42 17.41 -16.52
CA ARG A 268 0.92 18.74 -16.85
C ARG A 268 -0.61 18.78 -16.96
N LEU A 269 -1.23 17.73 -17.51
CA LEU A 269 -2.68 17.70 -17.69
C LEU A 269 -3.47 17.48 -16.39
N VAL A 270 -2.92 16.74 -15.42
CA VAL A 270 -3.67 16.34 -14.21
C VAL A 270 -4.03 17.51 -13.29
N ASP A 271 -3.22 18.57 -13.29
CA ASP A 271 -3.45 19.76 -12.45
C ASP A 271 -4.31 20.83 -13.14
N LEU A 272 -4.68 20.64 -14.41
CA LEU A 272 -5.46 21.62 -15.17
C LEU A 272 -6.97 21.39 -15.02
N PRO A 273 -7.77 22.47 -14.89
CA PRO A 273 -9.23 22.40 -15.01
C PRO A 273 -9.68 21.80 -16.35
N ASP A 274 -10.87 21.20 -16.39
CA ASP A 274 -11.40 20.52 -17.59
C ASP A 274 -11.37 21.40 -18.86
N GLU A 275 -11.74 22.68 -18.73
CA GLU A 275 -11.73 23.63 -19.87
C GLU A 275 -10.32 23.92 -20.40
N GLU A 276 -9.33 24.03 -19.50
CA GLU A 276 -7.93 24.27 -19.89
C GLU A 276 -7.29 23.00 -20.45
N ARG A 277 -7.60 21.85 -19.84
CA ARG A 277 -7.19 20.53 -20.34
C ARG A 277 -7.65 20.33 -21.78
N GLU A 278 -8.91 20.65 -22.08
CA GLU A 278 -9.44 20.58 -23.44
C GLU A 278 -8.71 21.51 -24.42
N LYS A 279 -8.34 22.72 -24.00
CA LYS A 279 -7.57 23.66 -24.84
C LYS A 279 -6.20 23.09 -25.15
N VAL A 280 -5.47 22.60 -24.15
CA VAL A 280 -4.14 21.98 -24.33
C VAL A 280 -4.22 20.77 -25.26
N ILE A 281 -5.25 19.92 -25.12
CA ILE A 281 -5.47 18.76 -26.01
C ILE A 281 -5.72 19.21 -27.45
N LYS A 282 -6.54 20.26 -27.65
CA LYS A 282 -6.83 20.83 -28.99
C LYS A 282 -5.59 21.47 -29.62
N GLU A 283 -4.78 22.20 -28.84
CA GLU A 283 -3.57 22.87 -29.31
C GLU A 283 -2.44 21.89 -29.63
N THR A 284 -2.21 20.91 -28.77
CA THR A 284 -1.14 19.92 -28.95
C THR A 284 -1.53 18.82 -29.95
N GLY A 285 -2.82 18.57 -30.14
CA GLY A 285 -3.33 17.44 -30.93
C GLY A 285 -3.05 16.06 -30.32
N ALA A 286 -2.55 16.04 -29.07
CA ALA A 286 -2.31 14.84 -28.29
C ALA A 286 -3.41 14.68 -27.24
N THR A 287 -3.90 13.46 -27.04
CA THR A 287 -4.89 13.14 -26.00
C THR A 287 -4.19 12.49 -24.80
N SER A 288 -4.82 12.53 -23.63
CA SER A 288 -4.35 11.73 -22.49
C SER A 288 -4.40 10.23 -22.81
N ALA A 289 -3.36 9.50 -22.41
CA ALA A 289 -3.29 8.05 -22.44
C ALA A 289 -3.75 7.42 -21.12
N LEU A 290 -3.97 8.21 -20.06
CA LEU A 290 -4.24 7.71 -18.71
C LEU A 290 -5.47 6.80 -18.66
N GLU A 291 -6.58 7.21 -19.30
CA GLU A 291 -7.81 6.41 -19.38
C GLU A 291 -7.55 5.06 -20.06
N LYS A 292 -6.79 5.07 -21.17
CA LYS A 292 -6.42 3.86 -21.90
C LYS A 292 -5.55 2.94 -21.05
N ILE A 293 -4.64 3.49 -20.24
CA ILE A 293 -3.77 2.72 -19.34
C ILE A 293 -4.60 2.06 -18.24
N ILE A 294 -5.52 2.78 -17.60
CA ILE A 294 -6.41 2.24 -16.57
C ILE A 294 -7.27 1.11 -17.13
N LEU A 295 -7.90 1.33 -18.29
CA LEU A 295 -8.71 0.31 -18.96
C LEU A 295 -7.90 -0.93 -19.37
N ALA A 296 -6.68 -0.72 -19.88
CA ALA A 296 -5.79 -1.81 -20.24
C ALA A 296 -5.38 -2.64 -19.02
N GLY A 297 -5.04 -2.00 -17.90
CA GLY A 297 -4.73 -2.70 -16.64
C GLY A 297 -5.92 -3.48 -16.11
N TYR A 298 -7.12 -2.88 -16.10
CA TYR A 298 -8.33 -3.54 -15.65
C TYR A 298 -8.66 -4.79 -16.48
N ARG A 299 -8.54 -4.69 -17.81
CA ARG A 299 -8.71 -5.83 -18.72
C ARG A 299 -7.60 -6.87 -18.59
N ALA A 300 -6.36 -6.45 -18.36
CA ALA A 300 -5.25 -7.36 -18.14
C ALA A 300 -5.47 -8.23 -16.90
N LEU A 301 -6.06 -7.68 -15.83
CA LEU A 301 -6.50 -8.43 -14.65
C LEU A 301 -7.72 -9.33 -14.90
N GLN A 302 -8.22 -9.39 -16.15
CA GLN A 302 -9.39 -10.16 -16.54
C GLN A 302 -10.63 -9.78 -15.73
N LEU A 303 -10.73 -8.49 -15.40
CA LEU A 303 -11.88 -7.91 -14.73
C LEU A 303 -12.85 -7.33 -15.76
N CYS A 304 -14.13 -7.47 -15.46
CA CYS A 304 -15.25 -6.82 -16.12
C CYS A 304 -16.24 -6.37 -15.04
N TYR A 305 -17.31 -5.68 -15.41
CA TYR A 305 -18.33 -5.30 -14.45
C TYR A 305 -19.72 -5.35 -15.05
N PHE A 306 -20.71 -5.54 -14.18
CA PHE A 306 -22.11 -5.35 -14.48
C PHE A 306 -22.64 -4.14 -13.70
N PHE A 307 -23.75 -3.57 -14.13
CA PHE A 307 -24.39 -2.44 -13.50
C PHE A 307 -25.63 -2.84 -12.71
N THR A 308 -25.82 -2.18 -11.57
CA THR A 308 -27.14 -2.04 -10.94
C THR A 308 -27.55 -0.59 -11.05
N CYS A 309 -28.76 -0.32 -11.53
CA CYS A 309 -29.23 1.03 -11.80
C CYS A 309 -30.58 1.30 -11.14
N GLY A 310 -30.74 2.50 -10.58
CA GLY A 310 -31.98 3.00 -10.01
C GLY A 310 -31.81 4.45 -9.55
N LYS A 311 -32.88 5.04 -9.01
CA LYS A 311 -32.84 6.41 -8.48
C LYS A 311 -31.99 6.54 -7.21
N ASP A 312 -31.83 5.45 -6.47
CA ASP A 312 -31.04 5.45 -5.25
C ASP A 312 -29.54 5.35 -5.58
N GLU A 313 -29.17 4.41 -6.46
CA GLU A 313 -27.77 4.14 -6.79
C GLU A 313 -27.61 3.66 -8.24
N VAL A 314 -26.55 4.16 -8.90
CA VAL A 314 -25.95 3.51 -10.08
C VAL A 314 -24.55 3.04 -9.69
N LYS A 315 -24.31 1.74 -9.83
CA LYS A 315 -23.05 1.11 -9.38
C LYS A 315 -22.52 0.11 -10.40
N ALA A 316 -21.22 0.16 -10.63
CA ALA A 316 -20.47 -0.82 -11.41
C ALA A 316 -19.84 -1.87 -10.48
N TRP A 317 -20.28 -3.12 -10.59
CA TRP A 317 -19.83 -4.23 -9.76
C TRP A 317 -18.74 -5.03 -10.46
N THR A 318 -17.49 -4.89 -10.00
CA THR A 318 -16.34 -5.65 -10.49
C THR A 318 -16.54 -7.16 -10.28
N ILE A 319 -16.35 -7.93 -11.35
CA ILE A 319 -16.30 -9.39 -11.40
C ILE A 319 -15.15 -9.84 -12.31
N GLN A 320 -14.72 -11.10 -12.21
CA GLN A 320 -13.81 -11.66 -13.21
C GLN A 320 -14.58 -12.10 -14.44
N VAL A 321 -13.94 -12.06 -15.61
CA VAL A 321 -14.50 -12.60 -16.85
C VAL A 321 -14.90 -14.07 -16.63
N ALA A 322 -15.99 -14.48 -17.26
CA ALA A 322 -16.61 -15.80 -17.11
C ALA A 322 -17.31 -16.08 -15.75
N THR A 323 -17.42 -15.09 -14.86
CA THR A 323 -18.20 -15.22 -13.62
C THR A 323 -19.67 -15.55 -13.90
N LYS A 324 -20.22 -16.56 -13.21
CA LYS A 324 -21.64 -16.95 -13.34
C LYS A 324 -22.56 -16.02 -12.55
N ALA A 325 -23.82 -15.91 -12.98
CA ALA A 325 -24.81 -15.03 -12.37
C ALA A 325 -24.96 -15.18 -10.84
N PRO A 326 -24.97 -16.40 -10.24
CA PRO A 326 -25.04 -16.55 -8.79
C PRO A 326 -23.83 -15.95 -8.06
N HIS A 327 -22.62 -16.19 -8.57
CA HIS A 327 -21.38 -15.64 -8.00
C HIS A 327 -21.30 -14.12 -8.18
N ALA A 328 -21.80 -13.58 -9.29
CA ALA A 328 -21.94 -12.15 -9.50
C ALA A 328 -22.91 -11.53 -8.49
N ALA A 329 -24.04 -12.19 -8.22
CA ALA A 329 -24.99 -11.76 -7.19
C ALA A 329 -24.36 -11.77 -5.78
N GLY A 330 -23.51 -12.78 -5.49
CA GLY A 330 -22.73 -12.89 -4.26
C GLY A 330 -21.83 -11.69 -3.97
N ARG A 331 -21.43 -10.93 -5.00
CA ARG A 331 -20.65 -9.70 -4.84
C ARG A 331 -21.45 -8.55 -4.25
N ILE A 332 -22.76 -8.54 -4.45
CA ILE A 332 -23.65 -7.58 -3.80
C ILE A 332 -23.85 -8.00 -2.35
N HIS A 333 -24.23 -9.26 -2.14
CA HIS A 333 -24.41 -9.83 -0.82
C HIS A 333 -24.29 -11.36 -0.88
N THR A 334 -23.69 -11.98 0.14
CA THR A 334 -23.49 -13.45 0.17
C THR A 334 -24.81 -14.23 0.16
N ASP A 335 -25.88 -13.66 0.73
CA ASP A 335 -27.22 -14.26 0.68
C ASP A 335 -27.84 -14.24 -0.72
N PHE A 336 -27.45 -13.31 -1.59
CA PHE A 336 -27.96 -13.29 -2.97
C PHE A 336 -27.45 -14.49 -3.77
N GLU A 337 -26.22 -14.93 -3.49
CA GLU A 337 -25.66 -16.14 -4.09
C GLU A 337 -26.36 -17.41 -3.58
N LYS A 338 -26.54 -17.52 -2.26
CA LYS A 338 -27.21 -18.67 -1.63
C LYS A 338 -28.69 -18.77 -2.03
N GLY A 339 -29.37 -17.63 -2.03
CA GLY A 339 -30.78 -17.48 -2.34
C GLY A 339 -31.08 -17.25 -3.83
N PHE A 340 -30.10 -17.38 -4.72
CA PHE A 340 -30.24 -17.04 -6.13
C PHE A 340 -31.38 -17.82 -6.80
N ILE A 341 -32.35 -17.10 -7.37
CA ILE A 341 -33.43 -17.65 -8.19
C ILE A 341 -33.10 -17.43 -9.66
N MET A 342 -32.96 -16.17 -10.06
CA MET A 342 -32.65 -15.75 -11.42
C MET A 342 -32.04 -14.35 -11.45
N ALA A 343 -31.38 -14.03 -12.56
CA ALA A 343 -30.94 -12.68 -12.89
C ALA A 343 -31.80 -12.14 -14.03
N GLU A 344 -32.43 -11.00 -13.83
CA GLU A 344 -33.06 -10.25 -14.91
C GLU A 344 -31.98 -9.35 -15.53
N VAL A 345 -31.66 -9.59 -16.80
CA VAL A 345 -30.51 -9.00 -17.49
C VAL A 345 -30.99 -8.24 -18.71
N MET A 346 -30.54 -7.00 -18.84
CA MET A 346 -30.63 -6.20 -20.06
C MET A 346 -29.23 -5.74 -20.48
N LYS A 347 -28.96 -5.74 -21.78
CA LYS A 347 -27.69 -5.24 -22.31
C LYS A 347 -27.69 -3.72 -22.29
N TYR A 348 -26.52 -3.13 -22.02
CA TYR A 348 -26.37 -1.67 -22.06
C TYR A 348 -26.77 -1.09 -23.42
N GLU A 349 -26.41 -1.75 -24.52
CA GLU A 349 -26.70 -1.32 -25.88
C GLU A 349 -28.21 -1.25 -26.13
N ASP A 350 -28.95 -2.27 -25.68
CA ASP A 350 -30.41 -2.31 -25.78
C ASP A 350 -31.05 -1.22 -24.92
N PHE A 351 -30.55 -1.01 -23.69
CA PHE A 351 -31.05 0.06 -22.82
C PHE A 351 -30.82 1.44 -23.43
N LYS A 352 -29.65 1.67 -24.03
CA LYS A 352 -29.31 2.92 -24.72
C LYS A 352 -30.18 3.16 -25.96
N GLU A 353 -30.51 2.11 -26.70
CA GLU A 353 -31.36 2.18 -27.90
C GLU A 353 -32.81 2.54 -27.57
N PHE A 354 -33.41 1.87 -26.57
CA PHE A 354 -34.84 2.04 -26.25
C PHE A 354 -35.13 3.05 -25.14
N GLY A 355 -34.11 3.51 -24.43
CA GLY A 355 -34.14 4.62 -23.49
C GLY A 355 -34.84 4.36 -22.15
N ASN A 356 -35.68 3.34 -22.00
CA ASN A 356 -36.23 2.97 -20.69
C ASN A 356 -36.49 1.46 -20.58
N GLU A 357 -36.56 0.96 -19.34
CA GLU A 357 -36.68 -0.47 -19.04
C GLU A 357 -37.97 -1.10 -19.59
N ASN A 358 -39.09 -0.36 -19.60
CA ASN A 358 -40.36 -0.86 -20.12
C ASN A 358 -40.31 -1.08 -21.64
N ALA A 359 -39.62 -0.21 -22.36
CA ALA A 359 -39.41 -0.36 -23.80
C ALA A 359 -38.51 -1.55 -24.11
N VAL A 360 -37.43 -1.75 -23.36
CA VAL A 360 -36.57 -2.96 -23.48
C VAL A 360 -37.36 -4.24 -23.20
N LYS A 361 -38.27 -4.21 -22.21
CA LYS A 361 -39.19 -5.32 -21.90
C LYS A 361 -40.18 -5.58 -23.03
N ALA A 362 -40.77 -4.54 -23.62
CA ALA A 362 -41.72 -4.67 -24.73
C ALA A 362 -41.09 -5.31 -25.97
N GLU A 363 -39.81 -5.02 -26.23
CA GLU A 363 -39.03 -5.62 -27.34
C GLU A 363 -38.49 -7.03 -27.01
N GLY A 364 -38.83 -7.60 -25.85
CA GLY A 364 -38.39 -8.94 -25.45
C GLY A 364 -36.87 -9.06 -25.22
N LYS A 365 -36.16 -7.94 -25.08
CA LYS A 365 -34.72 -7.90 -24.82
C LYS A 365 -34.36 -7.91 -23.33
N TYR A 366 -35.37 -7.88 -22.45
CA TYR A 366 -35.22 -8.08 -21.01
C TYR A 366 -35.26 -9.57 -20.66
N ARG A 367 -34.09 -10.17 -20.42
CA ARG A 367 -33.93 -11.63 -20.35
C ARG A 367 -33.89 -12.13 -18.91
N GLN A 368 -34.59 -13.23 -18.63
CA GLN A 368 -34.45 -13.95 -17.38
C GLN A 368 -33.39 -15.04 -17.54
N GLN A 369 -32.33 -14.95 -16.73
CA GLN A 369 -31.16 -15.80 -16.80
C GLN A 369 -31.04 -16.67 -15.55
N GLY A 370 -30.77 -17.96 -15.77
CA GLY A 370 -30.58 -18.94 -14.71
C GLY A 370 -29.14 -19.03 -14.20
N LYS A 371 -28.88 -20.03 -13.34
CA LYS A 371 -27.59 -20.22 -12.67
C LYS A 371 -26.38 -20.40 -13.61
N ASN A 372 -26.62 -20.93 -14.81
CA ASN A 372 -25.56 -21.22 -15.79
C ASN A 372 -25.18 -20.02 -16.66
N TYR A 373 -25.89 -18.90 -16.55
CA TYR A 373 -25.58 -17.69 -17.29
C TYR A 373 -24.22 -17.14 -16.86
N THR A 374 -23.37 -16.87 -17.84
CA THR A 374 -22.13 -16.13 -17.64
C THR A 374 -22.47 -14.65 -17.80
N VAL A 375 -22.16 -13.85 -16.78
CA VAL A 375 -22.37 -12.40 -16.85
C VAL A 375 -21.42 -11.81 -17.88
N GLU A 376 -21.94 -10.94 -18.73
CA GLU A 376 -21.16 -10.23 -19.74
C GLU A 376 -20.86 -8.80 -19.27
N ASP A 377 -19.77 -8.23 -19.79
CA ASP A 377 -19.36 -6.87 -19.44
C ASP A 377 -20.43 -5.85 -19.86
N GLY A 378 -20.79 -4.96 -18.94
CA GLY A 378 -21.81 -3.93 -19.16
C GLY A 378 -23.25 -4.42 -19.06
N ASP A 379 -23.50 -5.68 -18.68
CA ASP A 379 -24.84 -6.14 -18.34
C ASP A 379 -25.46 -5.24 -17.26
N ILE A 380 -26.71 -4.84 -17.43
CA ILE A 380 -27.49 -4.20 -16.36
C ILE A 380 -28.39 -5.27 -15.75
N ILE A 381 -28.21 -5.54 -14.46
CA ILE A 381 -28.76 -6.73 -13.80
C ILE A 381 -29.61 -6.36 -12.60
N TYR A 382 -30.77 -7.00 -12.52
CA TYR A 382 -31.59 -7.07 -11.31
C TYR A 382 -31.70 -8.52 -10.84
N PHE A 383 -31.23 -8.82 -9.63
CA PHE A 383 -31.26 -10.19 -9.09
C PHE A 383 -32.56 -10.48 -8.34
N LYS A 384 -33.20 -11.61 -8.66
CA LYS A 384 -34.31 -12.17 -7.88
C LYS A 384 -33.76 -13.23 -6.93
N VAL A 385 -33.99 -13.02 -5.64
CA VAL A 385 -33.49 -13.88 -4.56
C VAL A 385 -34.64 -14.34 -3.67
N ASN A 386 -34.50 -15.52 -3.08
CA ASN A 386 -35.51 -16.06 -2.18
C ASN A 386 -35.47 -15.33 -0.83
N ALA A 387 -36.60 -14.76 -0.40
CA ALA A 387 -36.72 -14.01 0.86
C ALA A 387 -36.41 -14.84 2.12
N GLY A 388 -36.45 -16.18 2.03
CA GLY A 388 -36.18 -17.08 3.17
C GLY A 388 -34.70 -17.34 3.49
N ALA A 389 -33.75 -16.77 2.74
CA ALA A 389 -32.32 -17.02 2.91
C ALA A 389 -31.60 -15.96 3.78
N GLY A 390 -32.23 -15.48 4.85
CA GLY A 390 -31.59 -14.62 5.86
C GLY A 390 -31.83 -13.11 5.75
N LEU A 391 -32.57 -12.64 4.74
CA LEU A 391 -32.93 -11.22 4.59
C LEU A 391 -34.22 -10.91 5.38
N ASN A 392 -34.08 -10.61 6.67
CA ASN A 392 -35.10 -9.84 7.41
C ASN A 392 -35.01 -8.35 7.01
N MET A 393 -35.35 -8.02 5.77
CA MET A 393 -35.68 -6.66 5.38
C MET A 393 -36.96 -6.69 4.55
N SER A 394 -38.03 -6.18 5.15
CA SER A 394 -39.33 -6.01 4.51
C SER A 394 -39.24 -4.94 3.43
N TRP A 395 -39.09 -5.35 2.19
CA TRP A 395 -39.54 -4.55 1.06
C TRP A 395 -40.95 -5.00 0.72
N ASN A 396 -41.95 -4.36 1.35
CA ASN A 396 -43.34 -4.60 0.98
C ASN A 396 -43.72 -3.64 -0.13
N SER A 397 -43.85 -4.18 -1.34
CA SER A 397 -44.60 -3.55 -2.41
C SER A 397 -46.10 -3.59 -2.06
N GLN A 398 -46.76 -2.43 -2.15
CA GLN A 398 -48.21 -2.16 -2.02
C GLN A 398 -48.74 -1.83 -0.62
N GLY A 399 -49.19 -0.58 -0.48
CA GLY A 399 -50.13 -0.13 0.56
C GLY A 399 -49.58 0.97 1.47
N PHE A 400 -49.61 2.23 1.03
CA PHE A 400 -49.58 3.37 1.96
C PHE A 400 -50.35 4.57 1.38
N LEU A 401 -51.67 4.40 1.31
CA LEU A 401 -52.60 5.50 1.50
C LEU A 401 -53.36 5.17 2.79
N ASP A 402 -53.40 6.15 3.69
CA ASP A 402 -54.20 6.25 4.91
C ASP A 402 -53.79 5.41 6.15
N SER A 403 -53.01 6.01 7.06
CA SER A 403 -53.32 5.96 8.49
C SER A 403 -52.59 7.04 9.34
N PRO A 404 -53.24 7.73 10.30
CA PRO A 404 -52.72 8.94 10.97
C PRO A 404 -51.82 8.68 12.21
N ALA A 405 -51.26 7.49 12.38
CA ALA A 405 -50.68 7.06 13.66
C ALA A 405 -49.15 7.30 13.83
N TYR A 406 -48.52 8.16 13.02
CA TYR A 406 -47.06 8.33 13.05
C TYR A 406 -46.56 9.50 13.93
N ASN A 407 -47.44 10.37 14.46
CA ASN A 407 -47.00 11.70 14.92
C ASN A 407 -47.03 11.98 16.44
N GLN A 408 -46.94 10.97 17.31
CA GLN A 408 -47.07 11.21 18.77
C GLN A 408 -46.06 10.58 19.74
N GLN A 409 -44.99 9.89 19.33
CA GLN A 409 -44.15 9.20 20.32
C GLN A 409 -42.61 9.31 20.23
N TYR A 410 -42.02 10.01 19.27
CA TYR A 410 -40.55 10.21 19.25
C TYR A 410 -40.18 11.62 18.79
N GLY A 411 -40.28 12.59 19.71
CA GLY A 411 -39.70 13.92 19.57
C GLY A 411 -38.25 13.92 20.04
N GLY A 412 -37.33 13.57 19.16
CA GLY A 412 -35.88 13.72 19.34
C GLY A 412 -35.23 14.12 18.01
N PRO A 413 -34.09 14.82 18.02
CA PRO A 413 -33.48 15.31 16.80
C PRO A 413 -33.12 14.13 15.88
N THR A 414 -33.47 14.27 14.61
CA THR A 414 -33.22 13.27 13.57
C THR A 414 -31.71 13.10 13.34
N ALA A 415 -31.30 11.94 12.82
CA ALA A 415 -29.89 11.65 12.51
C ALA A 415 -29.25 12.71 11.58
N TYR A 416 -30.06 13.39 10.76
CA TYR A 416 -29.66 14.49 9.89
C TYR A 416 -29.29 15.76 10.67
N GLU A 417 -30.03 16.09 11.73
CA GLU A 417 -29.77 17.24 12.61
C GLU A 417 -28.55 17.00 13.52
N LEU A 418 -28.28 15.76 13.91
CA LEU A 418 -27.04 15.38 14.60
C LEU A 418 -25.81 15.49 13.68
N HIS A 419 -25.96 15.15 12.39
CA HIS A 419 -24.90 15.26 11.38
C HIS A 419 -24.57 16.73 11.05
N GLN A 420 -25.58 17.59 10.94
CA GLN A 420 -25.36 19.02 10.68
C GLN A 420 -24.71 19.75 11.87
N ASN A 421 -25.08 19.39 13.11
CA ASN A 421 -24.45 19.97 14.30
C ASN A 421 -22.98 19.52 14.46
N GLN A 422 -22.64 18.28 14.09
CA GLN A 422 -21.24 17.82 14.07
C GLN A 422 -20.42 18.49 12.96
N GLN A 423 -20.99 18.71 11.78
CA GLN A 423 -20.32 19.43 10.70
C GLN A 423 -20.09 20.91 11.05
N GLN A 424 -21.05 21.58 11.72
CA GLN A 424 -20.86 22.96 12.17
C GLN A 424 -19.80 23.09 13.27
N GLN A 425 -19.70 22.13 14.19
CA GLN A 425 -18.62 22.12 15.20
C GLN A 425 -17.24 21.87 14.57
N GLN A 426 -17.14 21.02 13.54
CA GLN A 426 -15.88 20.80 12.82
C GLN A 426 -15.46 22.00 11.96
N GLN A 427 -16.40 22.70 11.32
CA GLN A 427 -16.11 23.95 10.59
C GLN A 427 -15.67 25.08 11.53
N GLN A 428 -16.22 25.18 12.74
CA GLN A 428 -15.75 26.15 13.74
C GLN A 428 -14.34 25.83 14.27
N GLN A 429 -13.96 24.56 14.35
CA GLN A 429 -12.59 24.17 14.71
C GLN A 429 -11.58 24.42 13.58
N GLN A 430 -11.98 24.29 12.31
CA GLN A 430 -11.11 24.58 11.17
C GLN A 430 -10.89 26.09 10.96
N GLN A 431 -11.88 26.94 11.27
CA GLN A 431 -11.72 28.40 11.18
C GLN A 431 -10.79 29.01 12.25
N GLN A 432 -10.48 28.28 13.34
CA GLN A 432 -9.50 28.73 14.33
C GLN A 432 -8.03 28.49 13.92
N HIS A 433 -7.78 27.87 12.76
CA HIS A 433 -6.41 27.57 12.27
C HIS A 433 -5.98 28.36 11.02
N TYR A 434 -6.73 29.38 10.61
CA TYR A 434 -6.32 30.29 9.54
C TYR A 434 -6.29 31.75 10.02
N ALA A 435 -5.12 32.22 10.45
CA ALA A 435 -4.81 33.64 10.47
C ALA A 435 -4.17 34.03 9.12
N PRO A 436 -4.61 35.12 8.46
CA PRO A 436 -4.05 35.53 7.17
C PRO A 436 -2.60 36.02 7.32
N PRO A 437 -1.74 35.88 6.29
CA PRO A 437 -0.36 36.37 6.34
C PRO A 437 -0.34 37.90 6.41
N GLN A 438 0.51 38.46 7.28
CA GLN A 438 0.78 39.89 7.29
C GLN A 438 1.67 40.29 6.08
N PRO A 439 1.45 41.49 5.50
CA PRO A 439 2.27 41.96 4.39
C PRO A 439 3.70 42.32 4.86
N HIS A 440 4.71 41.76 4.20
CA HIS A 440 6.11 42.03 4.49
C HIS A 440 6.51 43.48 4.13
N LEU A 441 7.11 44.18 5.10
CA LEU A 441 7.80 45.46 4.93
C LEU A 441 9.14 45.29 4.19
N PRO A 442 9.62 46.29 3.45
CA PRO A 442 10.85 46.20 2.67
C PRO A 442 12.09 46.33 3.57
N TYR A 443 13.09 45.47 3.37
CA TYR A 443 14.39 45.61 4.02
C TYR A 443 15.24 46.72 3.37
N PRO A 444 16.02 47.48 4.14
CA PRO A 444 16.84 48.58 3.62
C PRO A 444 18.16 48.08 3.03
N SER A 445 18.52 48.70 1.92
CA SER A 445 19.80 48.62 1.21
C SER A 445 21.00 49.06 2.07
N GLY A 446 22.04 48.24 2.13
CA GLY A 446 23.32 48.51 2.80
C GLY A 446 24.53 48.10 1.97
N ASN A 447 25.07 49.07 1.24
CA ASN A 447 26.40 49.24 0.63
C ASN A 447 27.46 48.12 0.76
N PHE A 448 27.91 47.63 -0.41
CA PHE A 448 29.31 47.24 -0.62
C PHE A 448 29.90 48.10 -1.74
N MET A 449 31.00 48.79 -1.43
CA MET A 449 31.89 49.48 -2.39
C MET A 449 33.33 48.92 -2.24
N PRO A 450 34.19 49.03 -3.28
CA PRO A 450 35.22 48.02 -3.56
C PRO A 450 36.68 48.53 -3.54
N SER A 451 37.61 47.57 -3.73
CA SER A 451 39.04 47.71 -4.12
C SER A 451 40.02 48.02 -2.96
N GLN A 452 41.29 47.59 -2.92
CA GLN A 452 42.29 47.42 -3.98
C GLN A 452 43.53 46.61 -3.49
N TYR A 453 44.19 45.96 -4.44
CA TYR A 453 45.55 45.39 -4.52
C TYR A 453 46.63 45.76 -3.48
N ASN A 454 47.52 44.80 -3.17
CA ASN A 454 48.97 45.00 -3.32
C ASN A 454 49.78 43.70 -3.59
N ILE A 455 50.89 43.83 -4.29
CA ILE A 455 51.65 42.84 -5.09
C ILE A 455 53.05 42.56 -4.49
N ASN A 456 53.43 41.27 -4.38
CA ASN A 456 54.77 40.59 -4.52
C ASN A 456 56.03 41.06 -3.73
N PRO A 457 57.14 40.26 -3.59
CA PRO A 457 57.70 39.33 -4.60
C PRO A 457 58.46 38.04 -4.14
N GLN A 458 58.90 37.29 -5.17
CA GLN A 458 59.91 36.20 -5.24
C GLN A 458 59.38 34.77 -4.99
N GLY A 459 59.49 33.80 -5.88
CA GLY A 459 59.97 33.71 -7.26
C GLY A 459 59.95 32.21 -7.60
N ASN A 460 59.47 31.80 -8.78
CA ASN A 460 59.63 30.41 -9.20
C ASN A 460 59.64 30.24 -10.71
N SER A 461 60.68 29.55 -11.16
CA SER A 461 60.92 29.03 -12.50
C SER A 461 59.98 27.87 -12.84
N ALA A 462 59.65 27.77 -14.12
CA ALA A 462 58.81 26.74 -14.72
C ALA A 462 59.37 25.31 -14.60
N GLN A 463 58.51 24.35 -14.26
CA GLN A 463 58.68 22.93 -14.62
C GLN A 463 57.31 22.30 -14.97
N PHE A 464 57.28 21.68 -16.14
CA PHE A 464 56.22 20.82 -16.66
C PHE A 464 56.11 19.52 -15.83
N TYR A 465 54.89 19.06 -15.51
CA TYR A 465 54.64 17.72 -14.97
C TYR A 465 53.89 16.84 -15.98
N ARG A 466 54.31 15.56 -16.05
CA ARG A 466 53.84 14.50 -16.94
C ARG A 466 52.57 13.82 -16.40
N PRO A 467 51.79 13.14 -17.28
CA PRO A 467 50.57 12.45 -16.89
C PRO A 467 50.87 11.01 -16.46
N ASP A 468 51.14 10.76 -15.17
CA ASP A 468 51.17 9.38 -14.60
C ASP A 468 50.79 9.29 -13.09
N ASP A 469 50.33 10.37 -12.44
CA ASP A 469 50.08 10.38 -10.98
C ASP A 469 48.63 10.04 -10.52
N PHE A 470 47.84 9.33 -11.33
CA PHE A 470 46.49 8.89 -10.92
C PHE A 470 46.25 7.40 -11.12
N LEU A 471 46.96 6.55 -10.36
CA LEU A 471 46.52 5.18 -10.07
C LEU A 471 46.66 4.90 -8.56
N PRO A 472 45.59 4.48 -7.85
CA PRO A 472 45.71 3.98 -6.49
C PRO A 472 46.37 2.58 -6.48
N PRO A 473 46.99 2.16 -5.36
CA PRO A 473 47.71 0.88 -5.27
C PRO A 473 46.75 -0.32 -5.25
N PRO A 474 47.22 -1.55 -5.56
CA PRO A 474 46.37 -2.73 -5.62
C PRO A 474 45.94 -3.16 -4.21
N VAL A 475 44.65 -3.35 -4.02
CA VAL A 475 44.06 -3.88 -2.78
C VAL A 475 44.03 -5.40 -2.87
N ASN A 476 44.70 -6.08 -1.93
CA ASN A 476 44.64 -7.52 -1.73
C ASN A 476 43.24 -7.95 -1.22
N PRO A 477 42.75 -9.15 -1.56
CA PRO A 477 41.42 -9.60 -1.16
C PRO A 477 41.42 -9.95 0.34
N VAL A 478 40.76 -9.12 1.14
CA VAL A 478 40.43 -9.45 2.53
C VAL A 478 39.07 -10.13 2.51
N ASN A 479 39.04 -11.38 2.97
CA ASN A 479 37.84 -12.14 3.30
C ASN A 479 36.96 -11.34 4.26
N ASN A 480 35.74 -10.99 3.85
CA ASN A 480 34.67 -10.56 4.75
C ASN A 480 33.44 -11.45 4.51
N ASP A 481 33.57 -12.73 4.84
CA ASP A 481 32.45 -13.59 5.23
C ASP A 481 32.25 -13.44 6.75
N ALA A 482 31.77 -12.27 7.18
CA ALA A 482 31.18 -11.97 8.49
C ALA A 482 30.86 -10.47 8.48
N ASP A 483 29.70 -10.08 9.02
CA ASP A 483 29.26 -8.71 9.26
C ASP A 483 28.34 -8.04 8.20
N GLU A 484 27.37 -8.79 7.66
CA GLU A 484 26.05 -8.20 7.30
C GLU A 484 25.01 -9.03 8.08
N ILE A 485 24.08 -8.48 8.87
CA ILE A 485 23.14 -7.36 8.68
C ILE A 485 22.70 -6.82 10.08
N PRO A 486 22.01 -5.66 10.19
CA PRO A 486 20.56 -5.78 10.44
C PRO A 486 19.68 -4.76 9.69
N LEU A 487 18.78 -5.28 8.84
CA LEU A 487 17.64 -4.67 8.11
C LEU A 487 16.67 -3.86 8.99
N LEU A 488 16.93 -3.83 10.29
CA LEU A 488 16.07 -3.25 11.31
C LEU A 488 16.55 -1.84 11.67
N GLU A 489 17.84 -1.51 11.50
CA GLU A 489 18.33 -0.14 11.59
C GLU A 489 17.71 0.76 10.50
N GLU A 490 17.46 0.23 9.31
CA GLU A 490 16.72 0.91 8.22
C GLU A 490 15.22 1.14 8.52
N LEU A 491 14.64 0.37 9.45
CA LEU A 491 13.29 0.59 10.02
C LEU A 491 13.31 1.52 11.25
N GLY A 492 14.47 2.11 11.59
CA GLY A 492 14.67 2.91 12.79
C GLY A 492 14.81 2.10 14.09
N ILE A 493 15.04 0.79 14.00
CA ILE A 493 15.20 -0.15 15.11
C ILE A 493 16.68 -0.53 15.24
N ASN A 494 17.43 0.29 15.97
CA ASN A 494 18.84 0.01 16.27
C ASN A 494 18.95 -0.88 17.52
N PHE A 495 19.31 -2.16 17.35
CA PHE A 495 19.40 -3.12 18.47
C PHE A 495 20.51 -2.79 19.46
N ASP A 496 21.65 -2.29 18.99
CA ASP A 496 22.75 -1.88 19.87
C ASP A 496 22.30 -0.72 20.77
N HIS A 497 21.55 0.22 20.19
CA HIS A 497 20.97 1.34 20.92
C HIS A 497 19.86 0.92 21.88
N ILE A 498 18.95 0.06 21.45
CA ILE A 498 17.90 -0.53 22.31
C ILE A 498 18.56 -1.27 23.49
N TYR A 499 19.61 -2.06 23.23
CA TYR A 499 20.33 -2.80 24.26
C TYR A 499 21.04 -1.87 25.24
N LYS A 500 21.73 -0.83 24.75
CA LYS A 500 22.40 0.17 25.59
C LYS A 500 21.42 0.98 26.45
N LYS A 501 20.30 1.46 25.88
CA LYS A 501 19.23 2.13 26.63
C LYS A 501 18.62 1.21 27.70
N THR A 502 18.32 -0.03 27.34
CA THR A 502 17.83 -1.06 28.25
C THR A 502 18.80 -1.29 29.41
N ARG A 503 20.10 -1.38 29.14
CA ARG A 503 21.14 -1.53 30.17
C ARG A 503 21.26 -0.30 31.05
N SER A 504 21.09 0.91 30.51
CA SER A 504 21.06 2.15 31.29
C SER A 504 19.89 2.21 32.26
N VAL A 505 18.72 1.66 31.89
CA VAL A 505 17.56 1.57 32.79
C VAL A 505 17.79 0.52 33.89
N LEU A 506 18.43 -0.60 33.56
CA LEU A 506 18.74 -1.65 34.53
C LEU A 506 19.84 -1.24 35.54
N ASN A 507 20.63 -0.21 35.25
CA ASN A 507 21.62 0.31 36.19
C ASN A 507 21.43 1.83 36.42
N PRO A 508 20.57 2.24 37.38
CA PRO A 508 20.31 3.65 37.65
C PRO A 508 21.54 4.42 38.14
N PHE A 509 22.60 3.73 38.57
CA PHE A 509 23.84 4.32 39.06
C PHE A 509 24.90 4.56 37.97
N ALA A 510 24.78 3.93 36.79
CA ALA A 510 25.69 4.14 35.67
C ALA A 510 25.49 5.52 35.02
N THR A 511 26.56 6.21 34.62
CA THR A 511 26.48 7.46 33.86
C THR A 511 26.00 7.15 32.44
N PRO A 512 24.84 7.69 32.01
CA PRO A 512 24.34 7.40 30.68
C PRO A 512 25.18 8.14 29.63
N ASP A 513 25.50 7.44 28.55
CA ASP A 513 26.31 7.97 27.44
C ASP A 513 25.48 9.01 26.67
N THR A 514 26.01 10.23 26.55
CA THR A 514 25.33 11.37 25.93
C THR A 514 25.09 11.18 24.43
N SER A 515 25.85 10.30 23.78
CA SER A 515 25.67 9.96 22.35
C SER A 515 24.38 9.18 22.07
N ILE A 516 23.83 8.51 23.09
CA ILE A 516 22.67 7.60 22.98
C ILE A 516 21.35 8.37 23.10
N MET A 517 21.37 9.62 23.58
CA MET A 517 20.17 10.39 23.90
C MET A 517 19.59 11.18 22.71
N GLY A 518 20.33 11.27 21.60
CA GLY A 518 19.89 11.99 20.39
C GLY A 518 18.92 11.18 19.51
N ASP A 519 19.10 9.86 19.47
CA ASP A 519 18.27 8.98 18.66
C ASP A 519 17.05 8.51 19.45
N VAL A 520 15.86 8.80 18.90
CA VAL A 520 14.59 8.48 19.54
C VAL A 520 13.98 7.26 18.85
N ASP A 521 13.83 6.16 19.58
CA ASP A 521 13.17 4.95 19.11
C ASP A 521 11.89 4.68 19.94
N LEU A 522 10.88 4.09 19.30
CA LEU A 522 9.64 3.65 19.93
C LEU A 522 9.49 2.13 19.99
N ALA A 523 10.42 1.39 19.36
CA ALA A 523 10.34 -0.07 19.27
C ALA A 523 10.57 -0.75 20.62
N GLY A 524 11.63 -0.38 21.36
CA GLY A 524 11.87 -0.90 22.72
C GLY A 524 10.72 -0.57 23.69
N PRO A 525 10.29 0.70 23.80
CA PRO A 525 9.16 1.13 24.60
C PRO A 525 7.87 0.34 24.36
N LEU A 526 7.54 0.09 23.09
CA LEU A 526 6.34 -0.65 22.70
C LEU A 526 6.43 -2.11 23.13
N VAL A 527 7.61 -2.75 22.98
CA VAL A 527 7.86 -4.11 23.44
C VAL A 527 7.68 -4.23 24.96
N PHE A 528 8.20 -3.29 25.74
CA PHE A 528 8.04 -3.33 27.20
C PHE A 528 6.60 -3.06 27.64
N CYS A 529 5.88 -2.17 26.95
CA CYS A 529 4.46 -1.92 27.21
C CYS A 529 3.62 -3.17 26.90
N LEU A 530 3.89 -3.84 25.79
CA LEU A 530 3.23 -5.10 25.42
C LEU A 530 3.56 -6.20 26.44
N ALA A 531 4.83 -6.34 26.84
CA ALA A 531 5.25 -7.32 27.82
C ALA A 531 4.57 -7.11 29.18
N PHE A 532 4.42 -5.85 29.62
CA PHE A 532 3.67 -5.50 30.82
C PHE A 532 2.18 -5.83 30.69
N ALA A 533 1.56 -5.53 29.55
CA ALA A 533 0.15 -5.85 29.35
C ALA A 533 -0.09 -7.37 29.29
N CYS A 534 0.83 -8.12 28.68
CA CYS A 534 0.80 -9.58 28.64
C CYS A 534 1.00 -10.20 30.03
N SER A 535 1.89 -9.66 30.87
CA SER A 535 2.06 -10.18 32.25
C SER A 535 0.82 -9.93 33.11
N LEU A 536 0.15 -8.78 32.97
CA LEU A 536 -1.14 -8.53 33.62
C LEU A 536 -2.24 -9.48 33.13
N LEU A 537 -2.27 -9.78 31.82
CA LEU A 537 -3.20 -10.76 31.25
C LEU A 537 -2.99 -12.15 31.88
N LEU A 538 -1.75 -12.58 32.09
CA LEU A 538 -1.42 -13.86 32.74
C LEU A 538 -1.90 -13.94 34.19
N MET A 539 -2.04 -12.78 34.87
CA MET A 539 -2.63 -12.68 36.20
C MET A 539 -4.17 -12.64 36.19
N GLY A 540 -4.81 -12.72 35.01
CA GLY A 540 -6.26 -12.59 34.85
C GLY A 540 -6.77 -11.15 34.93
N LYS A 541 -5.88 -10.16 34.98
CA LYS A 541 -6.23 -8.73 35.05
C LYS A 541 -6.29 -8.13 33.64
N ILE A 542 -7.48 -7.98 33.07
CA ILE A 542 -7.67 -7.41 31.72
C ILE A 542 -7.75 -5.88 31.83
N HIS A 543 -6.59 -5.21 31.76
CA HIS A 543 -6.47 -3.75 31.90
C HIS A 543 -5.88 -3.02 30.69
N PHE A 544 -5.94 -3.59 29.48
CA PHE A 544 -5.35 -2.99 28.27
C PHE A 544 -5.75 -1.53 28.03
N GLY A 545 -7.04 -1.20 28.20
CA GLY A 545 -7.52 0.18 28.05
C GLY A 545 -6.95 1.14 29.10
N TYR A 546 -6.79 0.70 30.34
CA TYR A 546 -6.20 1.50 31.42
C TYR A 546 -4.70 1.75 31.19
N VAL A 547 -3.96 0.72 30.78
CA VAL A 547 -2.53 0.82 30.44
C VAL A 547 -2.35 1.85 29.32
N TYR A 548 -3.12 1.74 28.24
CA TYR A 548 -3.08 2.70 27.14
C TYR A 548 -3.42 4.14 27.58
N GLY A 549 -4.49 4.30 28.37
CA GLY A 549 -4.93 5.60 28.88
C GLY A 549 -3.90 6.26 29.80
N ILE A 550 -3.30 5.51 30.73
CA ILE A 550 -2.28 6.00 31.66
C ILE A 550 -1.00 6.36 30.91
N VAL A 551 -0.53 5.53 29.97
CA VAL A 551 0.66 5.83 29.15
C VAL A 551 0.44 7.12 28.36
N THR A 552 -0.73 7.28 27.73
CA THR A 552 -1.04 8.46 26.91
C THR A 552 -1.13 9.73 27.77
N LEU A 553 -1.94 9.70 28.84
CA LEU A 553 -2.12 10.84 29.73
C LEU A 553 -0.83 11.23 30.46
N GLY A 554 -0.07 10.23 30.94
CA GLY A 554 1.21 10.44 31.61
C GLY A 554 2.28 11.01 30.67
N THR A 555 2.32 10.56 29.42
CA THR A 555 3.22 11.12 28.40
C THR A 555 2.88 12.59 28.12
N VAL A 556 1.61 12.91 27.90
CA VAL A 556 1.16 14.30 27.62
C VAL A 556 1.44 15.21 28.82
N GLY A 557 1.13 14.76 30.04
CA GLY A 557 1.40 15.50 31.27
C GLY A 557 2.89 15.74 31.50
N MET A 558 3.71 14.70 31.29
CA MET A 558 5.17 14.80 31.43
C MET A 558 5.79 15.70 30.34
N TYR A 559 5.28 15.62 29.10
CA TYR A 559 5.70 16.49 28.01
C TYR A 559 5.42 17.97 28.32
N GLY A 560 4.22 18.29 28.81
CA GLY A 560 3.88 19.65 29.22
C GLY A 560 4.77 20.16 30.35
N LEU A 561 4.97 19.34 31.39
CA LEU A 561 5.81 19.69 32.55
C LEU A 561 7.28 19.91 32.14
N LEU A 562 7.84 19.02 31.32
CA LEU A 562 9.23 19.15 30.87
C LEU A 562 9.42 20.40 30.01
N ASN A 563 8.50 20.69 29.09
CA ASN A 563 8.57 21.90 28.26
C ASN A 563 8.43 23.20 29.06
N MET A 564 7.73 23.18 30.20
CA MET A 564 7.70 24.32 31.12
C MET A 564 8.99 24.49 31.94
N MET A 565 9.73 23.40 32.16
CA MET A 565 10.98 23.42 32.93
C MET A 565 12.21 23.73 32.07
N THR A 566 12.16 23.42 30.78
CA THR A 566 13.27 23.65 29.83
C THR A 566 13.28 25.06 29.27
N SER A 567 14.47 25.60 29.00
CA SER A 567 14.63 26.89 28.31
C SER A 567 14.10 26.82 26.86
N PRO A 568 13.59 27.94 26.29
CA PRO A 568 13.00 27.98 24.94
C PRO A 568 13.94 27.50 23.82
N ASP A 569 15.26 27.53 24.06
CA ASP A 569 16.29 27.18 23.08
C ASP A 569 16.49 25.65 22.89
N LYS A 570 15.85 24.81 23.73
CA LYS A 570 15.87 23.34 23.62
C LYS A 570 14.50 22.73 23.95
N PRO A 571 13.50 22.82 23.05
CA PRO A 571 12.21 22.19 23.26
C PRO A 571 12.34 20.67 23.33
N CYS A 572 11.65 20.05 24.29
CA CYS A 572 11.57 18.61 24.44
C CYS A 572 10.57 18.04 23.43
N SER A 573 10.91 16.97 22.71
CA SER A 573 9.98 16.29 21.78
C SER A 573 9.08 15.31 22.53
N GLY A 574 7.79 15.24 22.16
CA GLY A 574 6.84 14.29 22.75
C GLY A 574 7.27 12.83 22.57
N ILE A 575 7.86 12.52 21.41
CA ILE A 575 8.35 11.17 21.09
C ILE A 575 9.51 10.78 22.01
N PHE A 576 10.38 11.74 22.35
CA PHE A 576 11.47 11.52 23.30
C PHE A 576 10.93 11.21 24.71
N VAL A 577 9.89 11.93 25.16
CA VAL A 577 9.24 11.66 26.44
C VAL A 577 8.61 10.26 26.46
N THR A 578 7.90 9.87 25.39
CA THR A 578 7.34 8.53 25.25
C THR A 578 8.42 7.45 25.29
N SER A 579 9.53 7.69 24.59
CA SER A 579 10.67 6.75 24.53
C SER A 579 11.26 6.52 25.93
N VAL A 580 11.65 7.59 26.63
CA VAL A 580 12.26 7.50 27.97
C VAL A 580 11.31 6.85 28.99
N LEU A 581 10.03 7.23 28.99
CA LEU A 581 9.06 6.64 29.91
C LEU A 581 8.82 5.15 29.63
N GLY A 582 8.74 4.76 28.35
CA GLY A 582 8.51 3.36 28.00
C GLY A 582 9.71 2.45 28.27
N TYR A 583 10.94 2.94 28.06
CA TYR A 583 12.15 2.19 28.45
C TYR A 583 12.22 1.97 29.96
N CYS A 584 11.92 3.01 30.74
CA CYS A 584 11.92 2.95 32.19
C CYS A 584 10.74 2.16 32.77
N LEU A 585 9.84 1.62 31.95
CA LEU A 585 8.81 0.66 32.36
C LEU A 585 9.37 -0.76 32.61
N LEU A 586 10.57 -1.07 32.13
CA LEU A 586 11.16 -2.40 32.24
C LEU A 586 11.19 -2.99 33.66
N PRO A 587 11.60 -2.26 34.72
CA PRO A 587 11.52 -2.80 36.07
C PRO A 587 10.07 -3.12 36.48
N MET A 588 9.06 -2.39 35.99
CA MET A 588 7.65 -2.73 36.22
C MET A 588 7.23 -4.03 35.53
N VAL A 589 7.78 -4.32 34.35
CA VAL A 589 7.61 -5.63 33.69
C VAL A 589 8.16 -6.73 34.61
N ILE A 590 9.35 -6.55 35.18
CA ILE A 590 9.95 -7.50 36.11
C ILE A 590 9.08 -7.69 37.37
N LEU A 591 8.57 -6.59 37.94
CA LEU A 591 7.67 -6.63 39.09
C LEU A 591 6.40 -7.43 38.78
N SER A 592 5.78 -7.18 37.62
CA SER A 592 4.54 -7.87 37.21
C SER A 592 4.76 -9.37 36.99
N PHE A 593 5.88 -9.75 36.36
CA PHE A 593 6.23 -11.15 36.19
C PHE A 593 6.58 -11.83 37.53
N SER A 594 7.28 -11.13 38.43
CA SER A 594 7.61 -11.66 39.77
C SER A 594 6.36 -11.80 40.65
N SER A 595 5.40 -10.87 40.52
CA SER A 595 4.11 -10.94 41.22
C SER A 595 3.31 -12.17 40.80
N PHE A 596 3.34 -12.51 39.51
CA PHE A 596 2.75 -13.75 38.98
C PHE A 596 3.40 -15.01 39.58
N LEU A 597 4.74 -15.05 39.72
CA LEU A 597 5.45 -16.24 40.23
C LEU A 597 5.36 -16.42 41.75
N PHE A 598 5.39 -15.33 42.52
CA PHE A 598 5.59 -15.40 43.98
C PHE A 598 4.37 -14.93 44.80
N GLN A 599 3.25 -14.59 44.17
CA GLN A 599 2.03 -14.08 44.83
C GLN A 599 2.34 -12.99 45.88
N LEU A 600 2.80 -11.84 45.39
CA LEU A 600 3.24 -10.71 46.23
C LEU A 600 2.06 -9.97 46.88
N ASN A 601 1.48 -10.58 47.93
CA ASN A 601 0.34 -10.04 48.66
C ASN A 601 0.76 -9.26 49.92
N GLY A 602 -0.03 -8.24 50.29
CA GLY A 602 0.12 -7.51 51.56
C GLY A 602 1.35 -6.61 51.64
N LEU A 603 1.94 -6.51 52.83
CA LEU A 603 3.03 -5.56 53.13
C LEU A 603 4.30 -5.84 52.31
N ILE A 604 4.58 -7.11 52.00
CA ILE A 604 5.74 -7.50 51.18
C ILE A 604 5.58 -6.99 49.74
N GLY A 605 4.39 -7.14 49.15
CA GLY A 605 4.10 -6.60 47.81
C GLY A 605 4.25 -5.09 47.74
N LEU A 606 3.80 -4.36 48.78
CA LEU A 606 3.95 -2.90 48.88
C LEU A 606 5.42 -2.45 49.00
N VAL A 607 6.22 -3.14 49.81
CA VAL A 607 7.65 -2.83 49.96
C VAL A 607 8.40 -3.09 48.65
N VAL A 608 8.16 -4.22 48.01
CA VAL A 608 8.77 -4.57 46.72
C VAL A 608 8.33 -3.57 45.64
N ALA A 609 7.03 -3.26 45.55
CA ALA A 609 6.53 -2.25 44.61
C ALA A 609 7.18 -0.87 44.82
N SER A 610 7.38 -0.45 46.07
CA SER A 610 8.03 0.83 46.40
C SER A 610 9.48 0.87 45.89
N ILE A 611 10.24 -0.23 46.01
CA ILE A 611 11.60 -0.35 45.50
C ILE A 611 11.62 -0.20 43.96
N PHE A 612 10.69 -0.86 43.28
CA PHE A 612 10.59 -0.81 41.81
C PHE A 612 10.12 0.56 41.30
N ILE A 613 9.19 1.24 41.99
CA ILE A 613 8.80 2.62 41.68
C ILE A 613 10.01 3.55 41.79
N ILE A 614 10.78 3.45 42.89
CA ILE A 614 11.98 4.26 43.09
C ILE A 614 12.99 4.00 41.96
N TRP A 615 13.19 2.73 41.58
CA TRP A 615 14.07 2.38 40.47
C TRP A 615 13.65 3.05 39.17
N CYS A 616 12.39 2.87 38.75
CA CYS A 616 11.88 3.46 37.50
C CYS A 616 11.99 4.99 37.51
N SER A 617 11.67 5.60 38.65
CA SER A 617 11.67 7.07 38.82
C SER A 617 13.07 7.67 38.80
N LEU A 618 14.05 7.03 39.44
CA LEU A 618 15.44 7.45 39.41
C LEU A 618 16.04 7.29 38.01
N SER A 619 15.70 6.21 37.31
CA SER A 619 16.17 5.96 35.94
C SER A 619 15.60 6.99 34.95
N ALA A 620 14.29 7.22 34.99
CA ALA A 620 13.62 8.18 34.11
C ALA A 620 14.07 9.62 34.38
N SER A 621 14.07 10.05 35.64
CA SER A 621 14.50 11.41 36.01
C SER A 621 15.94 11.69 35.63
N LYS A 622 16.84 10.70 35.75
CA LYS A 622 18.24 10.84 35.34
C LYS A 622 18.39 11.01 33.83
N LEU A 623 17.67 10.22 33.04
CA LEU A 623 17.67 10.33 31.58
C LEU A 623 17.11 11.68 31.11
N PHE A 624 16.01 12.15 31.71
CA PHE A 624 15.46 13.48 31.42
C PHE A 624 16.42 14.61 31.83
N ALA A 625 16.95 14.56 33.05
CA ALA A 625 17.85 15.60 33.56
C ALA A 625 19.16 15.68 32.76
N THR A 626 19.68 14.55 32.27
CA THR A 626 20.89 14.53 31.44
C THR A 626 20.61 15.02 30.02
N SER A 627 19.53 14.54 29.38
CA SER A 627 19.21 14.90 27.99
C SER A 627 18.83 16.38 27.83
N LEU A 628 18.14 16.93 28.83
CA LEU A 628 17.66 18.31 28.83
C LEU A 628 18.62 19.27 29.56
N ALA A 629 19.79 18.80 29.98
CA ALA A 629 20.79 19.55 30.73
C ALA A 629 20.26 20.20 32.04
N MET A 630 19.30 19.55 32.69
CA MET A 630 18.65 19.99 33.94
C MET A 630 19.14 19.19 35.17
N ILE A 631 20.44 18.86 35.23
CA ILE A 631 21.02 17.98 36.26
C ILE A 631 20.70 18.47 37.69
N GLY A 632 20.68 19.79 37.93
CA GLY A 632 20.33 20.39 39.21
C GLY A 632 18.86 20.27 39.63
N GLN A 633 17.96 19.83 38.74
CA GLN A 633 16.51 19.70 38.98
C GLN A 633 16.02 18.24 38.93
N GLN A 634 16.92 17.25 38.93
CA GLN A 634 16.56 15.83 38.78
C GLN A 634 15.49 15.38 39.79
N ILE A 635 15.59 15.79 41.05
CA ILE A 635 14.63 15.42 42.10
C ILE A 635 13.22 15.97 41.81
N LEU A 636 13.14 17.15 41.20
CA LEU A 636 11.87 17.76 40.81
C LEU A 636 11.18 16.97 39.69
N VAL A 637 11.96 16.39 38.78
CA VAL A 637 11.49 15.50 37.70
C VAL A 637 11.17 14.09 38.23
N ALA A 638 11.82 13.64 39.30
CA ALA A 638 11.60 12.32 39.88
C ALA A 638 10.21 12.14 40.50
N TYR A 639 9.63 13.19 41.08
CA TYR A 639 8.29 13.15 41.67
C TYR A 639 7.18 12.79 40.67
N PRO A 640 7.00 13.50 39.53
CA PRO A 640 5.99 13.13 38.54
C PRO A 640 6.27 11.76 37.89
N CYS A 641 7.54 11.36 37.75
CA CYS A 641 7.89 10.01 37.32
C CYS A 641 7.41 8.95 38.33
N ALA A 642 7.57 9.20 39.64
CA ALA A 642 7.10 8.30 40.68
C ALA A 642 5.58 8.17 40.72
N LEU A 643 4.85 9.27 40.50
CA LEU A 643 3.40 9.22 40.35
C LEU A 643 3.00 8.36 39.14
N PHE A 644 3.66 8.56 37.99
CA PHE A 644 3.40 7.78 36.77
C PHE A 644 3.61 6.28 36.99
N TYR A 645 4.79 5.86 37.47
CA TYR A 645 5.07 4.44 37.73
C TYR A 645 4.29 3.86 38.91
N GLY A 646 3.89 4.69 39.86
CA GLY A 646 3.03 4.30 40.97
C GLY A 646 1.70 3.72 40.50
N VAL A 647 1.11 4.26 39.43
CA VAL A 647 -0.15 3.72 38.88
C VAL A 647 0.04 2.32 38.28
N PHE A 648 1.15 2.07 37.59
CA PHE A 648 1.48 0.73 37.08
C PHE A 648 1.76 -0.27 38.21
N ALA A 649 2.36 0.19 39.31
CA ALA A 649 2.59 -0.63 40.50
C ALA A 649 1.27 -1.02 41.17
N LEU A 650 0.32 -0.08 41.24
CA LEU A 650 -1.02 -0.34 41.75
C LEU A 650 -1.71 -1.39 40.89
N LEU A 651 -1.72 -1.26 39.56
CA LEU A 651 -2.31 -2.27 38.65
C LEU A 651 -1.68 -3.66 38.78
N THR A 652 -0.40 -3.71 39.17
CA THR A 652 0.33 -4.95 39.33
C THR A 652 -0.03 -5.66 40.63
N ILE A 653 -0.01 -4.93 41.75
CA ILE A 653 -0.22 -5.49 43.09
C ILE A 653 -1.70 -5.62 43.45
N PHE A 654 -2.52 -4.62 43.10
CA PHE A 654 -3.96 -4.55 43.38
C PHE A 654 -4.75 -4.81 42.12
#